data_AF-A0A3B9N099-F1
#
_entry.id   AF-A0A3B9N099-F1
#
_cell.length_a   1.000
_cell.length_b   1.000
_cell.length_c   1.000
_cell.angle_alpha   90.00
_cell.angle_beta   90.00
_cell.angle_gamma   90.00
#
_symmetry.space_group_name_H-M   'P 1'
#
loop_
_entity.id
_entity.type
_entity.pdbx_description
1 polymer ?
#
loop_
_entity_poly.entity_id
_entity_poly.type
_entity_poly.pdbx_seq_one_letter_code
_entity_poly.pdbx_strand_id
1 'polypeptide(L)'
;MRKNYQTKPKAPISTDQLFTGAKTPEYAVFYNIAYWWMSEMLKRLYKNTDTSIHEDTSPFIQRFVNDGEEINSSIFSDADYIKLRDYLWKGYLFDKNKSGSIITFKDKVIIHKIIAKLAEIRNFHSHYWHDNSILKCDEDLKSWIDFLHNYAVDKLRVEYSKEIERYESNRDNLFDMHGSDYFITQEGRNFFLSFFLKKSEMSRFMQQRKGCKRNDKPEFMIKHQVYRYYTHRDGASRNRYSIEETVFSALDPDSKSEINKARQVYKMLAYLNDIPSEVIDKKLFPLLLNDEIVEDSTQIIKFIKKHNLFSNCKFGIIEDSKGEVIQKEVLFSYVDSKYNFRIRIAALHKLILDIIRNSKREEEFYNTLKTFGDFRDQFPIILDDIKKGIGNIEELNEYYIFKLKADDKTRGLLGKVIDDYNKNQFIKLKDYNELKEKSVDEPIQLIYHNFYFESGQKPRSGNQFMEFAVKYLMDKNLVPNWEWLLEKYESEEVEKKLENNNPKKVVKHIKAYFSYIPDGYRLHFKEDHVLLRLKYESEIIIEVGENAMKNLLITHFHGKPINEVVEKTVSDINKIKHVAKNNKTLTEKLELLNDKTIPRYLKLMMHDESVMQNETINYSIIQAKNRIDRLIEYFEDLHSDKVKLNRREINIQLIRCYKYFDWNYPNNSEYKFLRQNEYQLMSIYHYTLAKPKNAKHHLLILRKELFGDINKHLPTNLKLILEEATSIDELFKTVLLETISRLNKWKNRFSSMNSNQKKDCLSKLGIHIPKIPVPDASNKANLGQMKNLPFMLHPSLVFMTFKYSRSSTIFSEYRDNPKNSKGLLMDHYNFQSYLDLHSVLIDQKQAHKIVGTINNLKTLDTLIWQMTKKYLDDTTSDILKNITNELINSSTENFNVNQLHNFEFPIFKSDKSEVKPFKVIVKFKQLADFMLITEKPLKNVALQLFKRYQTNEELEKLEVYFKNGFYEIPYVQIKQEMDRIYRESLILADFILDWEKSIVDKIPEIEKQKLIESAKQNTNGYKAYINFDTVCNYAGLIKEEQSELQNLRNHALHAKIPDKDWTYKQKLNDNRIQKMLYITLEKLEKYEKKNAYYESKVLHNTY
;
A
#
# COMPACT_ATOMS: atom_id res chain seq x y z
N MET A 1 74.31 -12.49 -6.05
CA MET A 1 73.70 -13.83 -5.98
C MET A 1 72.19 -13.71 -5.77
N ARG A 2 71.38 -13.82 -6.84
CA ARG A 2 69.91 -13.94 -6.73
C ARG A 2 69.55 -15.40 -6.97
N LYS A 3 68.98 -16.08 -5.97
CA LYS A 3 68.41 -17.43 -6.12
C LYS A 3 67.03 -17.30 -6.77
N ASN A 4 66.87 -17.93 -7.93
CA ASN A 4 65.60 -18.10 -8.63
C ASN A 4 64.65 -18.96 -7.78
N TYR A 5 63.53 -18.38 -7.33
CA TYR A 5 62.35 -19.15 -6.98
C TYR A 5 61.60 -19.45 -8.28
N GLN A 6 61.72 -20.69 -8.77
CA GLN A 6 60.83 -21.24 -9.79
C GLN A 6 59.42 -21.30 -9.21
N THR A 7 58.58 -20.33 -9.57
CA THR A 7 57.13 -20.46 -9.45
C THR A 7 56.69 -21.61 -10.36
N LYS A 8 56.13 -22.68 -9.78
CA LYS A 8 55.40 -23.69 -10.54
C LYS A 8 54.41 -22.98 -11.47
N PRO A 9 54.30 -23.36 -12.75
CA PRO A 9 53.26 -22.81 -13.61
C PRO A 9 51.92 -23.19 -12.98
N LYS A 10 51.16 -22.19 -12.52
CA LYS A 10 49.73 -22.40 -12.27
C LYS A 10 49.13 -22.79 -13.61
N ALA A 11 48.43 -23.92 -13.65
CA ALA A 11 47.62 -24.27 -14.82
C ALA A 11 46.74 -23.06 -15.17
N PRO A 12 46.59 -22.72 -16.46
CA PRO A 12 45.72 -21.63 -16.87
C PRO A 12 44.31 -21.97 -16.41
N ILE A 13 43.80 -21.19 -15.46
CA ILE A 13 42.39 -21.17 -15.08
C ILE A 13 41.64 -20.87 -16.38
N SER A 14 40.77 -21.77 -16.84
CA SER A 14 40.01 -21.52 -18.06
C SER A 14 39.21 -20.23 -17.89
N THR A 15 39.10 -19.43 -18.95
CA THR A 15 38.34 -18.18 -18.95
C THR A 15 36.93 -18.38 -18.39
N ASP A 16 36.32 -19.56 -18.55
CA ASP A 16 35.00 -19.92 -18.02
C ASP A 16 34.92 -19.94 -16.48
N GLN A 17 36.03 -20.16 -15.75
CA GLN A 17 36.05 -20.17 -14.28
C GLN A 17 36.13 -18.76 -13.66
N LEU A 18 36.49 -17.73 -14.43
CA LEU A 18 36.62 -16.36 -13.94
C LEU A 18 35.28 -15.60 -13.82
N PHE A 19 34.23 -16.02 -14.56
CA PHE A 19 32.98 -15.26 -14.70
C PHE A 19 31.79 -15.80 -13.90
N THR A 20 31.79 -17.08 -13.52
CA THR A 20 30.68 -17.71 -12.77
C THR A 20 30.63 -17.28 -11.30
N GLY A 21 31.77 -16.82 -10.79
CA GLY A 21 31.99 -16.44 -9.40
C GLY A 21 31.80 -17.60 -8.41
N ALA A 22 32.13 -17.37 -7.14
CA ALA A 22 32.17 -18.45 -6.15
C ALA A 22 30.78 -19.08 -5.89
N LYS A 23 30.72 -20.41 -5.82
CA LYS A 23 29.61 -21.14 -5.22
C LYS A 23 29.59 -20.80 -3.73
N THR A 24 28.46 -20.30 -3.23
CA THR A 24 28.32 -19.92 -1.83
C THR A 24 27.17 -20.69 -1.18
N PRO A 25 27.21 -20.93 0.15
CA PRO A 25 26.14 -21.63 0.86
C PRO A 25 24.78 -20.99 0.66
N GLU A 26 24.72 -19.66 0.58
CA GLU A 26 23.45 -18.93 0.40
C GLU A 26 22.82 -19.26 -0.96
N TYR A 27 23.60 -19.30 -2.04
CA TYR A 27 23.07 -19.71 -3.33
C TYR A 27 22.58 -21.15 -3.28
N ALA A 28 23.36 -22.07 -2.70
CA ALA A 28 22.94 -23.45 -2.58
C ALA A 28 21.61 -23.58 -1.82
N VAL A 29 21.50 -22.92 -0.66
CA VAL A 29 20.27 -22.95 0.16
C VAL A 29 19.08 -22.32 -0.56
N PHE A 30 19.21 -21.10 -1.08
CA PHE A 30 18.06 -20.41 -1.67
C PHE A 30 17.62 -20.99 -3.01
N TYR A 31 18.53 -21.56 -3.82
CA TYR A 31 18.13 -22.34 -4.99
C TYR A 31 17.49 -23.67 -4.62
N ASN A 32 17.91 -24.33 -3.52
CA ASN A 32 17.23 -25.51 -2.99
C ASN A 32 15.82 -25.18 -2.45
N ILE A 33 15.65 -24.04 -1.78
CA ILE A 33 14.34 -23.54 -1.33
C ILE A 33 13.44 -23.24 -2.55
N ALA A 34 13.96 -22.50 -3.53
CA ALA A 34 13.24 -22.19 -4.77
C ALA A 34 12.82 -23.47 -5.52
N TYR A 35 13.73 -24.44 -5.65
CA TYR A 35 13.45 -25.74 -6.25
C TYR A 35 12.37 -26.50 -5.49
N TRP A 36 12.44 -26.53 -4.16
CA TRP A 36 11.43 -27.18 -3.33
C TRP A 36 10.05 -26.52 -3.48
N TRP A 37 9.97 -25.18 -3.49
CA TRP A 37 8.71 -24.47 -3.71
C TRP A 37 8.08 -24.80 -5.05
N MET A 38 8.89 -24.79 -6.10
CA MET A 38 8.41 -25.10 -7.44
C MET A 38 7.97 -26.56 -7.51
N SER A 39 8.71 -27.48 -6.88
CA SER A 39 8.34 -28.89 -6.81
C SER A 39 7.02 -29.12 -6.07
N GLU A 40 6.78 -28.46 -4.94
CA GLU A 40 5.52 -28.58 -4.19
C GLU A 40 4.34 -28.01 -4.97
N MET A 41 4.54 -26.88 -5.66
CA MET A 41 3.53 -26.31 -6.54
C MET A 41 3.19 -27.29 -7.68
N LEU A 42 4.18 -27.83 -8.37
CA LEU A 42 3.97 -28.83 -9.44
C LEU A 42 3.28 -30.09 -8.91
N LYS A 43 3.74 -30.64 -7.78
CA LYS A 43 3.13 -31.81 -7.13
C LYS A 43 1.63 -31.62 -6.90
N ARG A 44 1.20 -30.42 -6.48
CA ARG A 44 -0.22 -30.10 -6.25
C ARG A 44 -1.01 -29.98 -7.55
N LEU A 45 -0.39 -29.50 -8.63
CA LEU A 45 -1.01 -29.46 -9.95
C LEU A 45 -1.11 -30.86 -10.57
N TYR A 46 -0.20 -31.78 -10.24
CA TYR A 46 -0.26 -33.19 -10.68
C TYR A 46 -1.34 -34.05 -9.98
N LYS A 47 -2.02 -33.55 -8.93
CA LYS A 47 -2.94 -34.34 -8.06
C LYS A 47 -4.20 -34.92 -8.71
N ASN A 48 -4.40 -34.79 -10.03
CA ASN A 48 -5.46 -35.48 -10.78
C ASN A 48 -5.04 -36.85 -11.35
N THR A 49 -3.80 -37.32 -11.12
CA THR A 49 -3.34 -38.64 -11.56
C THR A 49 -2.74 -39.43 -10.38
N ASP A 50 -3.46 -40.49 -9.98
CA ASP A 50 -3.15 -41.60 -9.07
C ASP A 50 -2.24 -41.42 -7.82
N THR A 51 -2.78 -41.87 -6.69
CA THR A 51 -2.39 -41.61 -5.29
C THR A 51 -1.22 -42.44 -4.73
N SER A 52 -0.21 -42.83 -5.51
CA SER A 52 0.84 -43.76 -5.01
C SER A 52 2.26 -43.21 -4.84
N ILE A 53 2.55 -41.94 -5.15
CA ILE A 53 3.92 -41.41 -5.02
C ILE A 53 4.08 -40.67 -3.69
N HIS A 54 4.44 -41.42 -2.65
CA HIS A 54 4.80 -40.90 -1.33
C HIS A 54 6.30 -40.53 -1.25
N GLU A 55 6.53 -39.38 -0.61
CA GLU A 55 7.76 -38.95 0.09
C GLU A 55 8.95 -38.33 -0.67
N ASP A 56 9.18 -38.59 -1.96
CA ASP A 56 10.28 -37.90 -2.66
C ASP A 56 9.78 -36.72 -3.52
N THR A 57 10.33 -35.53 -3.30
CA THR A 57 9.93 -34.30 -4.03
C THR A 57 10.73 -34.12 -5.33
N SER A 58 11.91 -34.74 -5.43
CA SER A 58 12.77 -34.65 -6.62
C SER A 58 12.14 -35.07 -7.96
N PRO A 59 11.14 -35.98 -8.06
CA PRO A 59 10.62 -36.45 -9.35
C PRO A 59 9.80 -35.42 -10.13
N PHE A 60 9.16 -34.44 -9.47
CA PHE A 60 8.12 -33.62 -10.11
C PHE A 60 8.65 -32.56 -11.07
N ILE A 61 9.75 -31.89 -10.73
CA ILE A 61 10.40 -30.95 -11.66
C ILE A 61 11.00 -31.70 -12.84
N GLN A 62 11.66 -32.83 -12.60
CA GLN A 62 12.24 -33.62 -13.69
C GLN A 62 11.16 -34.18 -14.62
N ARG A 63 10.04 -34.66 -14.06
CA ARG A 63 8.86 -35.08 -14.83
C ARG A 63 8.33 -33.92 -15.66
N PHE A 64 8.14 -32.74 -15.05
CA PHE A 64 7.66 -31.55 -15.75
C PHE A 64 8.56 -31.15 -16.91
N VAL A 65 9.88 -31.15 -16.70
CA VAL A 65 10.86 -30.81 -17.73
C VAL A 65 10.88 -31.84 -18.85
N ASN A 66 10.80 -33.13 -18.52
CA ASN A 66 10.76 -34.22 -19.51
C ASN A 66 9.45 -34.21 -20.32
N ASP A 67 8.32 -33.85 -19.70
CA ASP A 67 7.03 -33.65 -20.38
C ASP A 67 7.07 -32.45 -21.38
N GLY A 68 8.12 -31.62 -21.32
CA GLY A 68 8.33 -30.45 -22.17
C GLY A 68 8.60 -30.76 -23.66
N GLU A 69 8.94 -32.00 -24.02
CA GLU A 69 9.05 -32.40 -25.43
C GLU A 69 7.67 -32.64 -26.08
N GLU A 70 6.61 -32.80 -25.27
CA GLU A 70 5.23 -32.94 -25.72
C GLU A 70 4.29 -31.91 -25.04
N ILE A 71 4.63 -30.61 -25.07
CA ILE A 71 3.82 -29.53 -24.45
C ILE A 71 2.34 -29.55 -24.86
N ASN A 72 2.00 -30.13 -26.02
CA ASN A 72 0.62 -30.30 -26.50
C ASN A 72 -0.11 -31.57 -25.99
N SER A 73 0.61 -32.56 -25.44
CA SER A 73 0.05 -33.75 -24.76
C SER A 73 0.09 -33.64 -23.23
N SER A 74 0.65 -32.53 -22.70
CA SER A 74 0.99 -32.38 -21.28
C SER A 74 -0.21 -32.59 -20.35
N ILE A 75 0.04 -33.27 -19.23
CA ILE A 75 -0.92 -33.52 -18.13
C ILE A 75 -1.52 -32.21 -17.56
N PHE A 76 -0.86 -31.06 -17.79
CA PHE A 76 -1.26 -29.76 -17.28
C PHE A 76 -2.28 -29.06 -18.18
N SER A 77 -3.35 -28.55 -17.55
CA SER A 77 -4.31 -27.70 -18.22
C SER A 77 -3.75 -26.29 -18.45
N ASP A 78 -4.36 -25.54 -19.37
CA ASP A 78 -4.03 -24.11 -19.56
C ASP A 78 -4.18 -23.31 -18.26
N ALA A 79 -5.15 -23.66 -17.41
CA ALA A 79 -5.35 -23.05 -16.10
C ALA A 79 -4.14 -23.29 -15.16
N ASP A 80 -3.51 -24.45 -15.25
CA ASP A 80 -2.32 -24.76 -14.46
C ASP A 80 -1.11 -23.95 -14.94
N TYR A 81 -0.94 -23.81 -16.27
CA TYR A 81 0.09 -22.92 -16.82
C TYR A 81 -0.16 -21.45 -16.48
N ILE A 82 -1.41 -21.00 -16.43
CA ILE A 82 -1.77 -19.64 -15.98
C ILE A 82 -1.36 -19.45 -14.52
N LYS A 83 -1.66 -20.42 -13.63
CA LYS A 83 -1.22 -20.38 -12.23
C LYS A 83 0.30 -20.32 -12.12
N LEU A 84 1.03 -21.13 -12.89
CA LEU A 84 2.50 -21.13 -12.95
C LEU A 84 3.04 -19.77 -13.43
N ARG A 85 2.49 -19.22 -14.50
CA ARG A 85 2.83 -17.89 -15.03
C ARG A 85 2.64 -16.78 -13.99
N ASP A 86 1.50 -16.80 -13.33
CA ASP A 86 1.13 -15.78 -12.35
C ASP A 86 1.95 -15.88 -11.07
N TYR A 87 2.36 -17.10 -10.70
CA TYR A 87 3.34 -17.33 -9.65
C TYR A 87 4.72 -16.80 -10.06
N LEU A 88 5.28 -17.28 -11.18
CA LEU A 88 6.67 -17.02 -11.56
C LEU A 88 6.95 -15.55 -11.84
N TRP A 89 6.06 -14.85 -12.54
CA TRP A 89 6.33 -13.46 -12.94
C TRP A 89 5.12 -12.54 -12.89
N LYS A 90 4.09 -12.87 -12.09
CA LYS A 90 2.87 -12.05 -12.00
C LYS A 90 2.28 -11.76 -13.38
N GLY A 91 2.14 -12.81 -14.18
CA GLY A 91 1.65 -12.77 -15.56
C GLY A 91 0.44 -11.84 -15.76
N TYR A 92 -0.49 -11.79 -14.81
CA TYR A 92 -1.64 -10.89 -14.76
C TYR A 92 -1.33 -9.37 -14.87
N LEU A 93 -0.09 -8.92 -14.63
CA LEU A 93 0.29 -7.50 -14.73
C LEU A 93 0.52 -7.03 -16.17
N PHE A 94 0.84 -7.93 -17.10
CA PHE A 94 1.24 -7.58 -18.46
C PHE A 94 0.03 -7.35 -19.35
N ASP A 95 0.06 -6.33 -20.21
CA ASP A 95 -1.10 -5.91 -21.01
C ASP A 95 -1.67 -7.02 -21.91
N LYS A 96 -0.80 -7.86 -22.48
CA LYS A 96 -1.18 -9.07 -23.25
C LYS A 96 -1.92 -10.14 -22.42
N ASN A 97 -1.78 -10.06 -21.09
CA ASN A 97 -2.26 -11.00 -20.09
C ASN A 97 -3.17 -10.32 -19.04
N LYS A 98 -3.47 -9.02 -19.20
CA LYS A 98 -4.36 -8.28 -18.30
C LYS A 98 -5.73 -8.97 -18.27
N SER A 99 -6.10 -9.69 -19.35
CA SER A 99 -7.26 -10.60 -19.47
C SER A 99 -7.15 -11.96 -18.80
N GLY A 100 -6.08 -12.23 -18.06
CA GLY A 100 -5.96 -13.39 -17.17
C GLY A 100 -5.76 -14.74 -17.87
N SER A 101 -6.31 -14.96 -19.07
CA SER A 101 -6.60 -16.35 -19.49
C SER A 101 -6.00 -16.83 -20.80
N ILE A 102 -5.18 -16.03 -21.50
CA ILE A 102 -4.45 -16.53 -22.67
C ILE A 102 -3.07 -16.96 -22.21
N ILE A 103 -2.84 -18.27 -22.15
CA ILE A 103 -1.50 -18.84 -22.12
C ILE A 103 -1.12 -19.18 -23.55
N THR A 104 -0.13 -18.49 -24.10
CA THR A 104 0.36 -18.83 -25.46
C THR A 104 1.28 -20.04 -25.38
N PHE A 105 1.45 -20.75 -26.51
CA PHE A 105 2.48 -21.79 -26.60
C PHE A 105 3.87 -21.26 -26.20
N LYS A 106 4.20 -20.02 -26.60
CA LYS A 106 5.42 -19.34 -26.19
C LYS A 106 5.51 -19.16 -24.67
N ASP A 107 4.41 -18.79 -23.99
CA ASP A 107 4.40 -18.69 -22.53
C ASP A 107 4.62 -20.08 -21.88
N LYS A 108 4.01 -21.15 -22.40
CA LYS A 108 4.24 -22.53 -21.91
C LYS A 108 5.71 -22.93 -22.06
N VAL A 109 6.28 -22.73 -23.25
CA VAL A 109 7.70 -23.00 -23.53
C VAL A 109 8.60 -22.22 -22.56
N ILE A 110 8.30 -20.95 -22.31
CA ILE A 110 9.08 -20.12 -21.39
C ILE A 110 8.93 -20.57 -19.92
N ILE A 111 7.75 -21.01 -19.49
CA ILE A 111 7.55 -21.61 -18.16
C ILE A 111 8.45 -22.86 -18.01
N HIS A 112 8.42 -23.74 -19.01
CA HIS A 112 9.30 -24.92 -19.07
C HIS A 112 10.77 -24.55 -19.02
N LYS A 113 11.22 -23.62 -19.86
CA LYS A 113 12.60 -23.13 -19.87
C LYS A 113 13.03 -22.52 -18.52
N ILE A 114 12.16 -21.75 -17.86
CA ILE A 114 12.43 -21.15 -16.54
C ILE A 114 12.55 -22.23 -15.46
N ILE A 115 11.62 -23.20 -15.41
CA ILE A 115 11.65 -24.27 -14.41
C ILE A 115 12.81 -25.23 -14.66
N ALA A 116 13.11 -25.56 -15.92
CA ALA A 116 14.28 -26.33 -16.30
C ALA A 116 15.55 -25.62 -15.82
N LYS A 117 15.72 -24.34 -16.16
CA LYS A 117 16.88 -23.52 -15.76
C LYS A 117 17.02 -23.41 -14.24
N LEU A 118 15.93 -23.45 -13.47
CA LEU A 118 15.99 -23.52 -12.01
C LEU A 118 16.67 -24.81 -11.51
N ALA A 119 16.26 -25.98 -12.02
CA ALA A 119 16.83 -27.27 -11.65
C ALA A 119 18.33 -27.33 -11.95
N GLU A 120 18.64 -26.82 -13.13
CA GLU A 120 19.95 -26.66 -13.72
C GLU A 120 20.87 -25.79 -12.80
N ILE A 121 20.46 -24.55 -12.48
CA ILE A 121 21.24 -23.64 -11.63
C ILE A 121 21.31 -24.15 -10.18
N ARG A 122 20.25 -24.79 -9.68
CA ARG A 122 20.26 -25.43 -8.36
C ARG A 122 21.33 -26.51 -8.27
N ASN A 123 21.48 -27.35 -9.30
CA ASN A 123 22.51 -28.38 -9.33
C ASN A 123 23.90 -27.76 -9.42
N PHE A 124 24.07 -26.70 -10.23
CA PHE A 124 25.31 -25.93 -10.30
C PHE A 124 25.76 -25.44 -8.91
N HIS A 125 24.84 -24.90 -8.10
CA HIS A 125 25.18 -24.40 -6.76
C HIS A 125 25.26 -25.48 -5.68
N SER A 126 24.58 -26.62 -5.86
CA SER A 126 24.57 -27.69 -4.87
C SER A 126 25.81 -28.58 -4.97
N HIS A 127 26.45 -28.71 -6.14
CA HIS A 127 27.65 -29.52 -6.33
C HIS A 127 28.87 -28.63 -6.47
N TYR A 128 29.99 -28.90 -5.76
CA TYR A 128 31.17 -28.05 -5.89
C TYR A 128 31.72 -27.97 -7.32
N TRP A 129 31.81 -29.10 -8.03
CA TRP A 129 32.19 -29.10 -9.46
C TRP A 129 30.99 -29.45 -10.33
N HIS A 130 30.71 -28.57 -11.29
CA HIS A 130 29.67 -28.70 -12.28
C HIS A 130 30.18 -28.02 -13.56
N ASP A 131 29.85 -28.56 -14.73
CA ASP A 131 30.09 -27.92 -16.03
C ASP A 131 29.53 -26.48 -15.97
N ASN A 132 30.17 -25.48 -16.59
CA ASN A 132 29.70 -24.10 -16.56
C ASN A 132 28.68 -23.81 -17.69
N SER A 133 28.58 -24.68 -18.70
CA SER A 133 27.69 -24.52 -19.86
C SER A 133 26.21 -24.46 -19.49
N ILE A 134 25.80 -25.03 -18.36
CA ILE A 134 24.49 -24.85 -17.70
C ILE A 134 24.10 -23.37 -17.57
N LEU A 135 25.06 -22.50 -17.29
CA LEU A 135 24.79 -21.08 -17.07
C LEU A 135 24.49 -20.35 -18.39
N LYS A 136 24.66 -21.00 -19.54
CA LYS A 136 24.21 -20.52 -20.84
C LYS A 136 22.69 -20.41 -20.86
N CYS A 137 22.18 -19.25 -21.27
CA CYS A 137 20.77 -19.06 -21.58
C CYS A 137 20.59 -18.96 -23.10
N ASP A 138 19.59 -19.66 -23.62
CA ASP A 138 19.16 -19.41 -25.00
C ASP A 138 18.56 -18.01 -25.14
N GLU A 139 18.54 -17.51 -26.38
CA GLU A 139 18.14 -16.14 -26.69
C GLU A 139 16.71 -15.81 -26.23
N ASP A 140 15.78 -16.78 -26.30
CA ASP A 140 14.40 -16.56 -25.88
C ASP A 140 14.32 -16.37 -24.36
N LEU A 141 14.98 -17.24 -23.59
CA LEU A 141 14.97 -17.18 -22.13
C LEU A 141 15.68 -15.92 -21.64
N LYS A 142 16.83 -15.58 -22.23
CA LYS A 142 17.57 -14.35 -21.96
C LYS A 142 16.70 -13.12 -22.23
N SER A 143 16.12 -13.03 -23.44
CA SER A 143 15.26 -11.91 -23.84
C SER A 143 14.05 -11.76 -22.92
N TRP A 144 13.47 -12.87 -22.46
CA TRP A 144 12.34 -12.84 -21.56
C TRP A 144 12.71 -12.33 -20.16
N ILE A 145 13.85 -12.76 -19.61
CA ILE A 145 14.32 -12.30 -18.30
C ILE A 145 14.66 -10.81 -18.35
N ASP A 146 15.33 -10.33 -19.41
CA ASP A 146 15.62 -8.90 -19.62
C ASP A 146 14.33 -8.09 -19.71
N PHE A 147 13.32 -8.60 -20.43
CA PHE A 147 12.00 -7.96 -20.53
C PHE A 147 11.33 -7.81 -19.16
N LEU A 148 11.32 -8.87 -18.34
CA LEU A 148 10.76 -8.82 -16.99
C LEU A 148 11.51 -7.82 -16.10
N HIS A 149 12.84 -7.79 -16.18
CA HIS A 149 13.64 -6.82 -15.43
C HIS A 149 13.29 -5.38 -15.78
N ASN A 150 13.31 -5.05 -17.08
CA ASN A 150 13.02 -3.71 -17.55
C ASN A 150 11.56 -3.29 -17.25
N TYR A 151 10.60 -4.22 -17.33
CA TYR A 151 9.22 -3.94 -16.95
C TYR A 151 9.10 -3.56 -15.46
N ALA A 152 9.79 -4.28 -14.57
CA ALA A 152 9.81 -3.93 -13.15
C ALA A 152 10.42 -2.55 -12.90
N VAL A 153 11.50 -2.21 -13.60
CA VAL A 153 12.11 -0.87 -13.57
C VAL A 153 11.12 0.20 -14.03
N ASP A 154 10.49 0.01 -15.19
CA ASP A 154 9.55 1.00 -15.75
C ASP A 154 8.34 1.25 -14.84
N LYS A 155 7.84 0.21 -14.16
CA LYS A 155 6.74 0.35 -13.19
C LYS A 155 7.12 1.16 -11.97
N LEU A 156 8.36 1.03 -11.50
CA LEU A 156 8.86 1.80 -10.39
C LEU A 156 9.20 3.24 -10.80
N ARG A 157 9.46 3.50 -12.09
CA ARG A 157 9.85 4.84 -12.60
C ARG A 157 8.77 5.90 -12.39
N VAL A 158 7.50 5.48 -12.39
CA VAL A 158 6.35 6.35 -12.13
C VAL A 158 6.43 6.99 -10.75
N GLU A 159 6.97 6.27 -9.76
CA GLU A 159 7.04 6.71 -8.36
C GLU A 159 8.43 7.24 -7.98
N TYR A 160 9.50 6.75 -8.62
CA TYR A 160 10.90 6.98 -8.25
C TYR A 160 11.81 7.38 -9.43
N SER A 161 11.37 8.31 -10.28
CA SER A 161 12.04 8.60 -11.57
C SER A 161 13.54 8.91 -11.46
N LYS A 162 13.95 9.77 -10.51
CA LYS A 162 15.35 10.19 -10.30
C LYS A 162 16.22 9.06 -9.74
N GLU A 163 15.65 8.23 -8.86
CA GLU A 163 16.34 7.11 -8.25
C GLU A 163 16.58 5.99 -9.27
N ILE A 164 15.66 5.81 -10.23
CA ILE A 164 15.82 4.84 -11.31
C ILE A 164 16.93 5.24 -12.29
N GLU A 165 17.06 6.51 -12.66
CA GLU A 165 18.15 6.96 -13.54
C GLU A 165 19.53 6.59 -12.95
N ARG A 166 19.67 6.73 -11.61
CA ARG A 166 20.88 6.31 -10.89
C ARG A 166 21.06 4.80 -10.86
N TYR A 167 19.98 4.04 -10.70
CA TYR A 167 20.01 2.59 -10.78
C TYR A 167 20.47 2.10 -12.15
N GLU A 168 19.88 2.61 -13.22
CA GLU A 168 20.21 2.20 -14.58
C GLU A 168 21.65 2.54 -14.98
N SER A 169 22.17 3.66 -14.48
CA SER A 169 23.56 4.08 -14.73
C SER A 169 24.59 3.22 -14.00
N ASN A 170 24.20 2.51 -12.94
CA ASN A 170 25.11 1.76 -12.05
C ASN A 170 24.76 0.27 -11.94
N ARG A 171 23.77 -0.23 -12.68
CA ARG A 171 23.37 -1.65 -12.62
C ARG A 171 24.39 -2.50 -13.36
N ASP A 172 24.73 -3.64 -12.75
CA ASP A 172 25.45 -4.70 -13.42
C ASP A 172 24.53 -5.42 -14.43
N ASN A 173 25.12 -6.02 -15.46
CA ASN A 173 24.38 -6.78 -16.45
C ASN A 173 23.81 -8.09 -15.86
N LEU A 174 22.61 -8.47 -16.29
CA LEU A 174 22.03 -9.79 -15.94
C LEU A 174 22.66 -10.93 -16.74
N PHE A 175 23.16 -10.63 -17.94
CA PHE A 175 23.78 -11.58 -18.85
C PHE A 175 25.06 -10.97 -19.44
N ASP A 176 26.09 -11.79 -19.59
CA ASP A 176 27.33 -11.43 -20.28
C ASP A 176 27.54 -12.37 -21.47
N MET A 177 28.04 -11.82 -22.57
CA MET A 177 28.28 -12.56 -23.82
C MET A 177 29.72 -13.07 -23.86
N HIS A 178 29.89 -14.36 -24.08
CA HIS A 178 31.20 -15.00 -24.25
C HIS A 178 31.19 -15.87 -25.50
N GLY A 179 32.02 -15.50 -26.49
CA GLY A 179 31.92 -16.09 -27.82
C GLY A 179 30.56 -15.75 -28.46
N SER A 180 29.81 -16.76 -28.86
CA SER A 180 28.45 -16.64 -29.41
C SER A 180 27.33 -16.84 -28.37
N ASP A 181 27.68 -17.08 -27.11
CA ASP A 181 26.75 -17.58 -26.10
C ASP A 181 26.54 -16.57 -24.96
N TYR A 182 25.29 -16.44 -24.50
CA TYR A 182 24.93 -15.60 -23.36
C TYR A 182 24.93 -16.40 -22.06
N PHE A 183 25.68 -15.95 -21.06
CA PHE A 183 25.74 -16.56 -19.75
C PHE A 183 25.02 -15.70 -18.72
N ILE A 184 24.20 -16.33 -17.86
CA ILE A 184 23.58 -15.63 -16.74
C ILE A 184 24.65 -15.24 -15.71
N THR A 185 24.71 -13.96 -15.34
CA THR A 185 25.68 -13.45 -14.36
C THR A 185 25.23 -13.76 -12.93
N GLN A 186 26.04 -13.38 -11.93
CA GLN A 186 25.60 -13.44 -10.53
C GLN A 186 24.37 -12.55 -10.27
N GLU A 187 24.29 -11.41 -10.94
CA GLU A 187 23.18 -10.48 -10.80
C GLU A 187 21.94 -10.97 -11.53
N GLY A 188 22.11 -11.60 -12.70
CA GLY A 188 21.08 -12.39 -13.35
C GLY A 188 20.51 -13.47 -12.44
N ARG A 189 21.36 -14.26 -11.78
CA ARG A 189 20.96 -15.30 -10.82
C ARG A 189 20.20 -14.74 -9.61
N ASN A 190 20.66 -13.61 -9.06
CA ASN A 190 19.97 -12.93 -7.97
C ASN A 190 18.54 -12.53 -8.38
N PHE A 191 18.39 -11.90 -9.55
CA PHE A 191 17.08 -11.52 -10.06
C PHE A 191 16.22 -12.75 -10.40
N PHE A 192 16.80 -13.81 -10.95
CA PHE A 192 16.11 -15.05 -11.32
C PHE A 192 15.44 -15.73 -10.11
N LEU A 193 16.07 -15.70 -8.93
CA LEU A 193 15.47 -16.22 -7.69
C LEU A 193 14.15 -15.51 -7.31
N SER A 194 13.95 -14.26 -7.76
CA SER A 194 12.73 -13.49 -7.45
C SER A 194 11.45 -14.11 -8.01
N PHE A 195 11.57 -15.00 -9.00
CA PHE A 195 10.44 -15.71 -9.60
C PHE A 195 9.91 -16.85 -8.73
N PHE A 196 10.74 -17.35 -7.81
CA PHE A 196 10.43 -18.57 -7.05
C PHE A 196 10.30 -18.33 -5.56
N LEU A 197 11.05 -17.35 -5.03
CA LEU A 197 11.10 -17.06 -3.60
C LEU A 197 9.94 -16.17 -3.15
N LYS A 198 9.54 -16.36 -1.88
CA LYS A 198 8.66 -15.41 -1.20
C LYS A 198 9.39 -14.10 -0.91
N LYS A 199 8.62 -13.04 -0.62
CA LYS A 199 9.19 -11.70 -0.38
C LYS A 199 10.10 -11.66 0.84
N SER A 200 9.79 -12.41 1.90
CA SER A 200 10.62 -12.52 3.11
C SER A 200 11.92 -13.27 2.82
N GLU A 201 11.84 -14.40 2.13
CA GLU A 201 12.99 -15.21 1.68
C GLU A 201 13.93 -14.43 0.77
N MET A 202 13.39 -13.75 -0.24
CA MET A 202 14.17 -12.91 -1.14
C MET A 202 14.84 -11.76 -0.40
N SER A 203 14.15 -11.16 0.59
CA SER A 203 14.76 -10.12 1.43
C SER A 203 15.92 -10.68 2.27
N ARG A 204 15.76 -11.87 2.86
CA ARG A 204 16.83 -12.57 3.60
C ARG A 204 18.02 -12.90 2.69
N PHE A 205 17.78 -13.45 1.51
CA PHE A 205 18.82 -13.72 0.51
C PHE A 205 19.60 -12.45 0.16
N MET A 206 18.90 -11.37 -0.20
CA MET A 206 19.53 -10.10 -0.60
C MET A 206 20.39 -9.48 0.52
N GLN A 207 19.97 -9.62 1.79
CA GLN A 207 20.75 -9.17 2.95
C GLN A 207 22.08 -9.91 3.12
N GLN A 208 22.20 -11.14 2.60
CA GLN A 208 23.42 -11.94 2.67
C GLN A 208 24.34 -11.70 1.46
N ARG A 209 23.82 -11.15 0.35
CA ARG A 209 24.60 -10.94 -0.89
C ARG A 209 25.44 -9.65 -0.88
N LYS A 210 26.70 -9.79 -1.29
CA LYS A 210 27.59 -8.66 -1.58
C LYS A 210 26.96 -7.77 -2.65
N GLY A 211 26.97 -6.45 -2.46
CA GLY A 211 26.31 -5.49 -3.37
C GLY A 211 24.79 -5.36 -3.19
N CYS A 212 24.19 -6.15 -2.30
CA CYS A 212 22.75 -6.12 -1.99
C CYS A 212 22.46 -5.95 -0.49
N LYS A 213 23.48 -5.92 0.38
CA LYS A 213 23.29 -5.67 1.83
C LYS A 213 22.78 -4.26 2.15
N ARG A 214 22.95 -3.34 1.21
CA ARG A 214 22.65 -1.92 1.34
C ARG A 214 21.26 -1.61 0.76
N ASN A 215 20.56 -0.64 1.35
CA ASN A 215 19.29 -0.08 0.84
C ASN A 215 19.22 1.46 0.95
N ASP A 216 20.36 2.09 1.22
CA ASP A 216 20.54 3.51 1.53
C ASP A 216 20.54 4.35 0.26
N LYS A 217 21.34 3.96 -0.73
CA LYS A 217 21.43 4.69 -1.99
C LYS A 217 20.20 4.42 -2.85
N PRO A 218 19.74 5.42 -3.63
CA PRO A 218 18.71 5.26 -4.65
C PRO A 218 18.85 3.97 -5.47
N GLU A 219 20.05 3.70 -6.00
CA GLU A 219 20.31 2.53 -6.84
C GLU A 219 20.12 1.20 -6.08
N PHE A 220 20.49 1.13 -4.81
CA PHE A 220 20.33 -0.08 -4.01
C PHE A 220 18.88 -0.27 -3.54
N MET A 221 18.20 0.82 -3.18
CA MET A 221 16.77 0.79 -2.87
C MET A 221 15.97 0.28 -4.06
N ILE A 222 16.22 0.84 -5.25
CA ILE A 222 15.57 0.41 -6.49
C ILE A 222 15.95 -1.03 -6.82
N LYS A 223 17.23 -1.43 -6.71
CA LYS A 223 17.65 -2.84 -6.88
C LYS A 223 16.84 -3.79 -5.99
N HIS A 224 16.67 -3.46 -4.71
CA HIS A 224 15.82 -4.22 -3.77
C HIS A 224 14.35 -4.25 -4.17
N GLN A 225 13.82 -3.17 -4.72
CA GLN A 225 12.43 -3.12 -5.17
C GLN A 225 12.23 -3.95 -6.45
N VAL A 226 13.14 -3.83 -7.42
CA VAL A 226 13.15 -4.61 -8.67
C VAL A 226 13.28 -6.10 -8.37
N TYR A 227 14.22 -6.50 -7.51
CA TYR A 227 14.46 -7.92 -7.21
C TYR A 227 13.39 -8.52 -6.30
N ARG A 228 12.51 -7.70 -5.70
CA ARG A 228 11.33 -8.16 -4.98
C ARG A 228 10.04 -7.95 -5.76
N TYR A 229 10.13 -7.42 -6.98
CA TYR A 229 8.97 -7.04 -7.78
C TYR A 229 8.09 -8.25 -8.09
N TYR A 230 8.70 -9.37 -8.49
CA TYR A 230 7.98 -10.60 -8.84
C TYR A 230 7.70 -11.53 -7.66
N THR A 231 8.31 -11.28 -6.50
CA THR A 231 8.04 -12.05 -5.27
C THR A 231 6.61 -11.85 -4.76
N HIS A 232 6.10 -12.87 -4.08
CA HIS A 232 4.78 -12.86 -3.42
C HIS A 232 4.93 -12.72 -1.92
N ARG A 233 3.96 -12.06 -1.25
CA ARG A 233 3.90 -12.04 0.21
C ARG A 233 3.60 -13.45 0.72
N ASP A 234 4.15 -13.84 1.86
CA ASP A 234 3.98 -15.20 2.41
C ASP A 234 2.52 -15.66 2.49
N GLY A 235 1.62 -14.76 2.90
CA GLY A 235 0.17 -15.04 2.89
C GLY A 235 -0.44 -15.15 1.50
N ALA A 236 0.04 -14.40 0.50
CA ALA A 236 -0.43 -14.50 -0.89
C ALA A 236 0.08 -15.78 -1.57
N SER A 237 1.35 -16.13 -1.37
CA SER A 237 1.94 -17.40 -1.81
C SER A 237 1.11 -18.59 -1.33
N ARG A 238 0.64 -18.53 -0.08
CA ARG A 238 -0.17 -19.60 0.53
C ARG A 238 -1.62 -19.58 0.09
N ASN A 239 -2.29 -18.43 0.21
CA ASN A 239 -3.73 -18.36 -0.04
C ASN A 239 -4.09 -18.52 -1.51
N ARG A 240 -3.19 -18.16 -2.44
CA ARG A 240 -3.47 -18.17 -3.89
C ARG A 240 -2.85 -19.35 -4.61
N TYR A 241 -1.68 -19.80 -4.17
CA TYR A 241 -0.94 -20.86 -4.84
C TYR A 241 -0.84 -22.13 -4.00
N SER A 242 -1.51 -22.15 -2.83
CA SER A 242 -1.65 -23.29 -1.94
C SER A 242 -0.32 -24.00 -1.76
N ILE A 243 0.68 -23.35 -1.18
CA ILE A 243 2.04 -23.90 -1.14
C ILE A 243 2.30 -24.74 0.14
N GLU A 244 1.53 -24.56 1.23
CA GLU A 244 1.71 -25.30 2.50
C GLU A 244 0.40 -25.50 3.29
N GLU A 245 0.32 -26.57 4.09
CA GLU A 245 -0.61 -26.63 5.24
C GLU A 245 0.03 -25.91 6.43
N THR A 246 -0.62 -24.85 6.92
CA THR A 246 -0.13 -24.09 8.08
C THR A 246 -0.55 -24.76 9.39
N VAL A 247 0.07 -24.39 10.53
CA VAL A 247 -0.45 -24.72 11.87
C VAL A 247 -1.94 -24.39 11.92
N PHE A 248 -2.31 -23.23 11.40
CA PHE A 248 -3.69 -22.79 11.33
C PHE A 248 -4.56 -23.70 10.45
N SER A 249 -4.04 -24.27 9.36
CA SER A 249 -4.75 -25.21 8.49
C SER A 249 -5.03 -26.55 9.17
N ALA A 250 -4.19 -26.97 10.12
CA ALA A 250 -4.33 -28.23 10.85
C ALA A 250 -5.23 -28.13 12.09
N LEU A 251 -5.57 -26.91 12.54
CA LEU A 251 -6.52 -26.71 13.63
C LEU A 251 -7.91 -27.20 13.27
N ASP A 252 -8.68 -27.61 14.27
CA ASP A 252 -10.10 -27.93 14.11
C ASP A 252 -10.90 -26.69 13.67
N PRO A 253 -12.08 -26.87 13.04
CA PRO A 253 -12.89 -25.77 12.53
C PRO A 253 -13.26 -24.71 13.59
N ASP A 254 -13.48 -25.13 14.84
CA ASP A 254 -13.88 -24.22 15.92
C ASP A 254 -12.69 -23.34 16.32
N SER A 255 -11.51 -23.92 16.56
CA SER A 255 -10.26 -23.19 16.81
C SER A 255 -9.92 -22.22 15.66
N LYS A 256 -10.13 -22.62 14.40
CA LYS A 256 -9.94 -21.74 13.23
C LYS A 256 -10.88 -20.55 13.26
N SER A 257 -12.15 -20.79 13.57
CA SER A 257 -13.17 -19.74 13.69
C SER A 257 -12.80 -18.76 14.80
N GLU A 258 -12.43 -19.25 15.98
CA GLU A 258 -12.01 -18.42 17.11
C GLU A 258 -10.80 -17.54 16.77
N ILE A 259 -9.74 -18.12 16.22
CA ILE A 259 -8.53 -17.38 15.85
C ILE A 259 -8.81 -16.36 14.73
N ASN A 260 -9.67 -16.68 13.77
CA ASN A 260 -10.06 -15.72 12.72
C ASN A 260 -10.85 -14.53 13.31
N LYS A 261 -11.74 -14.78 14.28
CA LYS A 261 -12.42 -13.71 15.03
C LYS A 261 -11.42 -12.88 15.83
N ALA A 262 -10.51 -13.52 16.55
CA ALA A 262 -9.44 -12.87 17.29
C ALA A 262 -8.57 -11.99 16.37
N ARG A 263 -8.18 -12.50 15.20
CA ARG A 263 -7.46 -11.75 14.17
C ARG A 263 -8.24 -10.54 13.66
N GLN A 264 -9.56 -10.69 13.47
CA GLN A 264 -10.40 -9.57 13.05
C GLN A 264 -10.45 -8.47 14.11
N VAL A 265 -10.61 -8.84 15.37
CA VAL A 265 -10.56 -7.91 16.52
C VAL A 265 -9.20 -7.20 16.55
N TYR A 266 -8.10 -7.93 16.44
CA TYR A 266 -6.76 -7.34 16.39
C TYR A 266 -6.59 -6.31 15.27
N LYS A 267 -7.08 -6.61 14.06
CA LYS A 267 -7.02 -5.64 12.93
C LYS A 267 -7.74 -4.33 13.26
N MET A 268 -8.93 -4.41 13.86
CA MET A 268 -9.70 -3.22 14.23
C MET A 268 -9.02 -2.44 15.35
N LEU A 269 -8.46 -3.13 16.34
CA LEU A 269 -7.69 -2.51 17.42
C LEU A 269 -6.44 -1.81 16.91
N ALA A 270 -5.60 -2.51 16.13
CA ALA A 270 -4.41 -1.92 15.53
C ALA A 270 -4.75 -0.67 14.71
N TYR A 271 -5.82 -0.72 13.92
CA TYR A 271 -6.33 0.44 13.21
C TYR A 271 -6.69 1.60 14.16
N LEU A 272 -7.45 1.34 15.23
CA LEU A 272 -7.85 2.36 16.21
C LEU A 272 -6.68 2.94 17.01
N ASN A 273 -5.63 2.13 17.26
CA ASN A 273 -4.41 2.55 17.93
C ASN A 273 -3.52 3.44 17.06
N ASP A 274 -3.53 3.20 15.76
CA ASP A 274 -2.70 3.90 14.79
C ASP A 274 -3.16 5.35 14.58
N ILE A 275 -2.20 6.23 14.30
CA ILE A 275 -2.42 7.68 14.11
C ILE A 275 -3.16 7.90 12.79
N PRO A 276 -4.35 8.52 12.80
CA PRO A 276 -5.12 8.76 11.59
C PRO A 276 -4.34 9.57 10.54
N SER A 277 -4.51 9.23 9.27
CA SER A 277 -3.83 9.95 8.17
C SER A 277 -4.29 11.41 8.05
N GLU A 278 -5.55 11.66 8.39
CA GLU A 278 -6.24 12.94 8.30
C GLU A 278 -5.65 13.97 9.26
N VAL A 279 -5.21 13.53 10.46
CA VAL A 279 -4.70 14.43 11.52
C VAL A 279 -3.26 14.90 11.25
N ILE A 280 -2.61 14.32 10.24
CA ILE A 280 -1.26 14.67 9.78
C ILE A 280 -1.24 15.14 8.31
N ASP A 281 -2.41 15.41 7.73
CA ASP A 281 -2.53 15.91 6.36
C ASP A 281 -2.23 17.41 6.31
N LYS A 282 -1.12 17.77 5.64
CA LYS A 282 -0.72 19.17 5.39
C LYS A 282 -1.81 19.99 4.69
N LYS A 283 -2.69 19.39 3.88
CA LYS A 283 -3.78 20.10 3.21
C LYS A 283 -4.96 20.40 4.13
N LEU A 284 -5.18 19.54 5.12
CA LEU A 284 -6.23 19.75 6.12
C LEU A 284 -5.73 20.66 7.24
N PHE A 285 -4.47 20.49 7.65
CA PHE A 285 -3.81 21.25 8.71
C PHE A 285 -2.56 21.99 8.19
N PRO A 286 -2.70 23.04 7.37
CA PRO A 286 -1.59 23.85 6.90
C PRO A 286 -1.02 24.74 8.03
N LEU A 287 0.29 24.66 8.30
CA LEU A 287 0.92 25.63 9.19
C LEU A 287 0.94 27.00 8.52
N LEU A 288 0.48 28.03 9.23
CA LEU A 288 0.39 29.40 8.74
C LEU A 288 1.36 30.33 9.47
N LEU A 289 2.12 31.11 8.71
CA LEU A 289 3.00 32.17 9.21
C LEU A 289 2.63 33.48 8.52
N ASN A 290 1.98 34.40 9.26
CA ASN A 290 1.56 35.71 8.75
C ASN A 290 0.68 35.60 7.49
N ASP A 291 -0.40 34.83 7.57
CA ASP A 291 -1.36 34.54 6.48
C ASP A 291 -0.83 33.71 5.30
N GLU A 292 0.45 33.32 5.31
CA GLU A 292 1.04 32.46 4.29
C GLU A 292 1.20 31.01 4.77
N ILE A 293 1.00 30.05 3.85
CA ILE A 293 1.25 28.63 4.12
C ILE A 293 2.77 28.42 4.20
N VAL A 294 3.22 27.70 5.23
CA VAL A 294 4.62 27.30 5.38
C VAL A 294 4.98 26.25 4.31
N GLU A 295 5.89 26.61 3.41
CA GLU A 295 6.35 25.77 2.30
C GLU A 295 7.85 25.42 2.36
N ASP A 296 8.67 26.28 2.98
CA ASP A 296 10.13 26.16 2.97
C ASP A 296 10.82 26.13 4.36
N SER A 297 12.13 25.85 4.35
CA SER A 297 12.96 25.69 5.55
C SER A 297 13.05 26.97 6.38
N THR A 298 13.05 28.13 5.74
CA THR A 298 13.14 29.43 6.43
C THR A 298 11.83 29.73 7.14
N GLN A 299 10.70 29.52 6.45
CA GLN A 299 9.36 29.73 6.98
C GLN A 299 9.07 28.79 8.16
N ILE A 300 9.41 27.49 8.07
CA ILE A 300 9.16 26.55 9.17
C ILE A 300 9.99 26.87 10.42
N ILE A 301 11.25 27.30 10.26
CA ILE A 301 12.09 27.73 11.38
C ILE A 301 11.52 28.99 12.05
N LYS A 302 11.07 29.97 11.24
CA LYS A 302 10.39 31.17 11.75
C LYS A 302 9.11 30.80 12.49
N PHE A 303 8.33 29.85 11.98
CA PHE A 303 7.13 29.33 12.62
C PHE A 303 7.45 28.71 13.99
N ILE A 304 8.43 27.79 14.05
CA ILE A 304 8.87 27.15 15.30
C ILE A 304 9.26 28.19 16.36
N LYS A 305 10.06 29.19 15.97
CA LYS A 305 10.49 30.28 16.87
C LYS A 305 9.32 31.14 17.34
N LYS A 306 8.41 31.53 16.44
CA LYS A 306 7.24 32.36 16.76
C LYS A 306 6.33 31.69 17.79
N HIS A 307 6.20 30.37 17.72
CA HIS A 307 5.30 29.60 18.57
C HIS A 307 6.01 28.87 19.73
N ASN A 308 7.30 29.14 19.95
CA ASN A 308 8.13 28.52 21.00
C ASN A 308 8.03 26.98 21.05
N LEU A 309 7.96 26.34 19.87
CA LEU A 309 7.96 24.89 19.76
C LEU A 309 9.40 24.37 19.84
N PHE A 310 9.58 23.16 20.37
CA PHE A 310 10.89 22.51 20.46
C PHE A 310 11.93 23.37 21.20
N SER A 311 11.57 23.89 22.37
CA SER A 311 12.36 24.85 23.14
C SER A 311 13.80 24.38 23.46
N ASN A 312 14.03 23.07 23.57
CA ASN A 312 15.35 22.48 23.78
C ASN A 312 16.14 22.25 22.48
N CYS A 313 15.64 22.71 21.34
CA CYS A 313 16.28 22.56 20.05
C CYS A 313 16.65 23.92 19.41
N LYS A 314 17.82 23.99 18.79
CA LYS A 314 18.23 25.15 17.98
C LYS A 314 18.19 24.76 16.51
N PHE A 315 17.28 25.36 15.74
CA PHE A 315 17.09 25.07 14.31
C PHE A 315 17.87 26.03 13.42
N GLY A 316 18.42 25.49 12.34
CA GLY A 316 19.17 26.17 11.30
C GLY A 316 18.84 25.66 9.90
N ILE A 317 19.16 26.48 8.91
CA ILE A 317 19.05 26.13 7.49
C ILE A 317 20.24 25.26 7.07
N ILE A 318 20.05 24.46 6.01
CA ILE A 318 21.13 23.69 5.38
C ILE A 318 21.49 24.38 4.07
N GLU A 319 22.77 24.64 3.86
CA GLU A 319 23.32 25.16 2.61
C GLU A 319 24.04 24.03 1.87
N ASP A 320 23.92 24.00 0.54
CA ASP A 320 24.64 23.07 -0.31
C ASP A 320 26.12 23.51 -0.50
N SER A 321 26.89 22.75 -1.26
CA SER A 321 28.32 23.07 -1.51
C SER A 321 28.54 24.37 -2.30
N LYS A 322 27.47 25.02 -2.78
CA LYS A 322 27.50 26.33 -3.46
C LYS A 322 26.96 27.46 -2.58
N GLY A 323 26.58 27.17 -1.33
CA GLY A 323 25.97 28.15 -0.42
C GLY A 323 24.48 28.38 -0.67
N GLU A 324 23.81 27.55 -1.49
CA GLU A 324 22.37 27.66 -1.72
C GLU A 324 21.57 26.90 -0.67
N VAL A 325 20.48 27.50 -0.18
CA VAL A 325 19.64 26.88 0.85
C VAL A 325 18.87 25.68 0.30
N ILE A 326 19.00 24.53 0.97
CA ILE A 326 18.20 23.33 0.71
C ILE A 326 16.79 23.54 1.27
N GLN A 327 15.89 24.03 0.42
CA GLN A 327 14.54 24.51 0.76
C GLN A 327 13.60 23.49 1.43
N LYS A 328 13.94 22.19 1.47
CA LYS A 328 13.05 21.11 1.94
C LYS A 328 13.53 20.40 3.20
N GLU A 329 14.62 20.86 3.80
CA GLU A 329 15.25 20.21 4.95
C GLU A 329 15.78 21.22 5.97
N VAL A 330 15.80 20.79 7.23
CA VAL A 330 16.18 21.60 8.38
C VAL A 330 17.21 20.83 9.20
N LEU A 331 18.22 21.55 9.70
CA LEU A 331 19.20 21.07 10.67
C LEU A 331 18.83 21.58 12.05
N PHE A 332 19.02 20.79 13.10
CA PHE A 332 18.85 21.27 14.47
C PHE A 332 19.75 20.55 15.47
N SER A 333 20.12 21.22 16.55
CA SER A 333 20.82 20.64 17.70
C SER A 333 19.87 20.51 18.88
N TYR A 334 20.01 19.48 19.71
CA TYR A 334 19.23 19.29 20.95
C TYR A 334 20.13 19.51 22.18
N VAL A 335 19.68 20.24 23.19
CA VAL A 335 20.52 20.68 24.33
C VAL A 335 21.20 19.51 25.06
N ASP A 336 20.52 18.39 25.24
CA ASP A 336 21.07 17.21 25.93
C ASP A 336 21.75 16.21 24.97
N SER A 337 22.04 16.64 23.74
CA SER A 337 22.78 15.83 22.77
C SER A 337 23.91 16.65 22.16
N LYS A 338 25.11 16.07 22.11
CA LYS A 338 26.24 16.68 21.40
C LYS A 338 26.12 16.61 19.86
N TYR A 339 25.06 15.96 19.35
CA TYR A 339 24.87 15.70 17.93
C TYR A 339 23.88 16.66 17.29
N ASN A 340 24.11 16.93 16.00
CA ASN A 340 23.14 17.62 15.15
C ASN A 340 22.18 16.59 14.51
N PHE A 341 20.99 17.04 14.15
CA PHE A 341 19.93 16.24 13.55
C PHE A 341 19.42 16.91 12.28
N ARG A 342 19.04 16.11 11.28
CA ARG A 342 18.53 16.57 9.99
C ARG A 342 17.16 15.96 9.70
N ILE A 343 16.18 16.77 9.31
CA ILE A 343 14.81 16.32 9.03
C ILE A 343 14.21 17.04 7.81
N ARG A 344 13.38 16.32 7.03
CA ARG A 344 12.59 16.90 5.94
C ARG A 344 11.41 17.70 6.49
N ILE A 345 11.10 18.84 5.87
CA ILE A 345 9.97 19.70 6.26
C ILE A 345 8.65 18.93 6.34
N ALA A 346 8.38 18.04 5.38
CA ALA A 346 7.15 17.25 5.39
C ALA A 346 7.04 16.31 6.60
N ALA A 347 8.16 15.83 7.14
CA ALA A 347 8.17 15.03 8.37
C ALA A 347 8.07 15.93 9.61
N LEU A 348 8.81 17.04 9.62
CA LEU A 348 8.78 18.02 10.72
C LEU A 348 7.39 18.66 10.88
N HIS A 349 6.69 18.95 9.78
CA HIS A 349 5.30 19.42 9.79
C HIS A 349 4.41 18.46 10.58
N LYS A 350 4.51 17.15 10.33
CA LYS A 350 3.69 16.15 11.02
C LYS A 350 3.98 16.11 12.52
N LEU A 351 5.26 16.16 12.90
CA LEU A 351 5.66 16.21 14.31
C LEU A 351 5.15 17.48 15.00
N ILE A 352 5.20 18.63 14.33
CA ILE A 352 4.61 19.88 14.82
C ILE A 352 3.12 19.69 15.07
N LEU A 353 2.39 19.08 14.13
CA LEU A 353 0.95 18.82 14.33
C LEU A 353 0.70 17.88 15.50
N ASP A 354 1.53 16.86 15.71
CA ASP A 354 1.40 15.95 16.85
C ASP A 354 1.64 16.67 18.20
N ILE A 355 2.60 17.60 18.25
CA ILE A 355 2.89 18.40 19.46
C ILE A 355 1.80 19.42 19.73
N ILE A 356 1.34 20.14 18.70
CA ILE A 356 0.20 21.06 18.83
C ILE A 356 -1.01 20.30 19.38
N ARG A 357 -1.23 19.07 18.91
CA ARG A 357 -2.34 18.21 19.32
C ARG A 357 -2.19 17.68 20.76
N ASN A 358 -1.00 17.25 21.13
CA ASN A 358 -0.66 16.78 22.48
C ASN A 358 0.78 17.19 22.83
N SER A 359 0.92 18.13 23.77
CA SER A 359 2.22 18.66 24.19
C SER A 359 3.15 17.61 24.80
N LYS A 360 2.62 16.49 25.35
CA LYS A 360 3.45 15.38 25.85
C LYS A 360 4.28 14.71 24.75
N ARG A 361 3.86 14.83 23.48
CA ARG A 361 4.63 14.33 22.32
C ARG A 361 5.96 15.06 22.14
N GLU A 362 6.10 16.26 22.69
CA GLU A 362 7.37 16.98 22.67
C GLU A 362 8.42 16.30 23.58
N GLU A 363 7.99 15.79 24.74
CA GLU A 363 8.85 15.01 25.63
C GLU A 363 9.22 13.65 25.01
N GLU A 364 8.27 12.95 24.39
CA GLU A 364 8.55 11.71 23.64
C GLU A 364 9.54 11.96 22.48
N PHE A 365 9.40 13.10 21.81
CA PHE A 365 10.34 13.53 20.78
C PHE A 365 11.75 13.71 21.37
N TYR A 366 11.90 14.42 22.50
CA TYR A 366 13.19 14.59 23.16
C TYR A 366 13.79 13.28 23.66
N ASN A 367 13.00 12.42 24.29
CA ASN A 367 13.43 11.09 24.72
C ASN A 367 13.96 10.29 23.53
N THR A 368 13.25 10.32 22.39
CA THR A 368 13.71 9.67 21.16
C THR A 368 15.03 10.24 20.65
N LEU A 369 15.20 11.57 20.67
CA LEU A 369 16.47 12.21 20.28
C LEU A 369 17.62 11.82 21.21
N LYS A 370 17.35 11.75 22.51
CA LYS A 370 18.32 11.29 23.51
C LYS A 370 18.73 9.86 23.22
N THR A 371 17.77 8.95 22.98
CA THR A 371 18.07 7.56 22.61
C THR A 371 18.95 7.49 21.35
N PHE A 372 18.67 8.31 20.33
CA PHE A 372 19.54 8.39 19.15
C PHE A 372 20.95 8.91 19.48
N GLY A 373 21.08 9.87 20.40
CA GLY A 373 22.36 10.35 20.90
C GLY A 373 23.14 9.26 21.67
N ASP A 374 22.47 8.59 22.61
CA ASP A 374 23.03 7.50 23.41
C ASP A 374 23.52 6.35 22.52
N PHE A 375 22.72 5.99 21.50
CA PHE A 375 23.13 5.00 20.52
C PHE A 375 24.38 5.44 19.73
N ARG A 376 24.50 6.74 19.43
CA ARG A 376 25.66 7.32 18.75
C ARG A 376 26.91 7.38 19.62
N ASP A 377 26.75 7.52 20.92
CA ASP A 377 27.83 7.39 21.89
C ASP A 377 28.31 5.94 22.07
N GLN A 378 27.40 4.98 21.99
CA GLN A 378 27.71 3.56 22.07
C GLN A 378 28.40 3.03 20.81
N PHE A 379 28.16 3.65 19.64
CA PHE A 379 28.71 3.16 18.38
C PHE A 379 30.24 3.11 18.31
N PRO A 380 31.01 4.14 18.72
CA PRO A 380 32.46 4.05 18.82
C PRO A 380 32.95 2.90 19.70
N ILE A 381 32.24 2.58 20.78
CA ILE A 381 32.57 1.48 21.71
C ILE A 381 32.39 0.14 20.99
N ILE A 382 31.22 -0.06 20.35
CA ILE A 382 30.94 -1.27 19.57
C ILE A 382 31.96 -1.41 18.43
N LEU A 383 32.32 -0.31 17.77
CA LEU A 383 33.33 -0.29 16.71
C LEU A 383 34.74 -0.62 17.24
N ASP A 384 35.07 -0.19 18.46
CA ASP A 384 36.31 -0.53 19.14
C ASP A 384 36.38 -2.02 19.49
N ASP A 385 35.29 -2.61 19.96
CA ASP A 385 35.22 -4.04 20.25
C ASP A 385 35.35 -4.87 18.97
N ILE A 386 34.77 -4.38 17.86
CA ILE A 386 34.95 -4.95 16.52
C ILE A 386 36.43 -4.94 16.12
N LYS A 387 37.12 -3.82 16.32
CA LYS A 387 38.56 -3.73 16.05
C LYS A 387 39.40 -4.68 16.89
N LYS A 388 38.99 -4.95 18.13
CA LYS A 388 39.66 -5.90 19.04
C LYS A 388 39.33 -7.36 18.76
N GLY A 389 38.41 -7.66 17.83
CA GLY A 389 37.97 -9.03 17.55
C GLY A 389 36.98 -9.59 18.56
N ILE A 390 36.36 -8.73 19.38
CA ILE A 390 35.46 -9.09 20.49
C ILE A 390 34.02 -8.62 20.20
N GLY A 391 33.83 -7.66 19.32
CA GLY A 391 32.57 -6.98 19.08
C GLY A 391 31.66 -7.63 18.04
N ASN A 392 30.40 -7.15 17.99
CA ASN A 392 29.34 -7.73 17.17
C ASN A 392 29.00 -6.91 15.90
N ILE A 393 29.36 -7.36 14.68
CA ILE A 393 29.08 -6.74 13.35
C ILE A 393 27.58 -6.47 13.11
N GLU A 394 26.68 -7.22 13.72
CA GLU A 394 25.24 -7.16 13.49
C GLU A 394 24.61 -6.23 14.48
N GLU A 395 25.15 -6.19 15.70
CA GLU A 395 24.95 -5.09 16.62
C GLU A 395 25.47 -3.81 15.98
N LEU A 396 26.67 -3.79 15.40
CA LEU A 396 27.22 -2.65 14.65
C LEU A 396 26.31 -2.25 13.47
N ASN A 397 25.78 -3.22 12.70
CA ASN A 397 24.82 -2.97 11.62
C ASN A 397 23.44 -2.53 12.12
N GLU A 398 22.95 -3.07 13.23
CA GLU A 398 21.64 -2.74 13.79
C GLU A 398 21.67 -1.37 14.45
N TYR A 399 22.74 -1.09 15.22
CA TYR A 399 23.06 0.24 15.69
C TYR A 399 23.11 1.19 14.51
N TYR A 400 23.81 0.82 13.44
CA TYR A 400 23.86 1.63 12.24
C TYR A 400 22.51 1.86 11.55
N ILE A 401 21.74 0.80 11.28
CA ILE A 401 20.52 0.82 10.45
C ILE A 401 19.32 1.40 11.20
N PHE A 402 19.16 1.04 12.47
CA PHE A 402 17.98 1.36 13.26
C PHE A 402 18.25 2.46 14.29
N LYS A 403 19.48 2.60 14.77
CA LYS A 403 19.81 3.43 15.94
C LYS A 403 20.70 4.66 15.66
N LEU A 404 21.38 4.74 14.52
CA LEU A 404 22.30 5.85 14.18
C LEU A 404 21.96 6.57 12.89
N LYS A 405 21.44 5.82 11.91
CA LYS A 405 21.11 6.25 10.54
C LYS A 405 21.99 7.38 10.01
N ALA A 406 23.29 7.09 9.89
CA ALA A 406 24.21 7.91 9.14
C ALA A 406 24.05 7.67 7.62
N ASP A 407 24.63 8.55 6.82
CA ASP A 407 24.44 8.64 5.39
C ASP A 407 25.04 7.46 4.58
N ASP A 408 24.89 7.50 3.25
CA ASP A 408 25.40 6.48 2.33
C ASP A 408 26.92 6.26 2.43
N LYS A 409 27.68 7.30 2.77
CA LYS A 409 29.14 7.26 2.81
C LYS A 409 29.60 6.53 4.06
N THR A 410 28.98 6.83 5.19
CA THR A 410 29.23 6.17 6.47
C THR A 410 28.82 4.70 6.42
N ARG A 411 27.74 4.34 5.69
CA ARG A 411 27.31 2.94 5.51
C ARG A 411 28.28 2.17 4.62
N GLY A 412 28.87 2.84 3.64
CA GLY A 412 29.91 2.28 2.79
C GLY A 412 31.20 1.97 3.55
N LEU A 413 31.63 2.89 4.43
CA LEU A 413 32.78 2.69 5.32
C LEU A 413 32.53 1.58 6.34
N LEU A 414 31.34 1.57 6.95
CA LEU A 414 30.90 0.47 7.81
C LEU A 414 30.96 -0.86 7.06
N GLY A 415 30.44 -0.92 5.83
CA GLY A 415 30.52 -2.11 4.99
C GLY A 415 31.94 -2.60 4.74
N LYS A 416 32.92 -1.69 4.57
CA LYS A 416 34.34 -2.06 4.46
C LYS A 416 34.91 -2.60 5.76
N VAL A 417 34.62 -1.96 6.89
CA VAL A 417 35.06 -2.42 8.22
C VAL A 417 34.50 -3.80 8.52
N ILE A 418 33.22 -4.02 8.22
CA ILE A 418 32.54 -5.31 8.33
C ILE A 418 33.18 -6.35 7.40
N ASP A 419 33.49 -5.98 6.16
CA ASP A 419 34.15 -6.87 5.20
C ASP A 419 35.56 -7.25 5.64
N ASP A 420 36.35 -6.30 6.17
CA ASP A 420 37.71 -6.54 6.68
C ASP A 420 37.67 -7.47 7.91
N TYR A 421 36.78 -7.19 8.87
CA TYR A 421 36.57 -8.06 10.03
C TYR A 421 36.11 -9.46 9.63
N ASN A 422 35.12 -9.58 8.74
CA ASN A 422 34.62 -10.89 8.28
C ASN A 422 35.68 -11.73 7.55
N LYS A 423 36.68 -11.06 6.95
CA LYS A 423 37.81 -11.72 6.27
C LYS A 423 38.97 -12.03 7.22
N ASN A 424 38.85 -11.78 8.52
CA ASN A 424 39.96 -11.79 9.49
C ASN A 424 41.15 -10.93 9.03
N GLN A 425 40.89 -9.85 8.31
CA GLN A 425 41.91 -8.90 7.91
C GLN A 425 42.01 -7.80 8.97
N PHE A 426 43.20 -7.24 9.14
CA PHE A 426 43.37 -6.05 9.95
C PHE A 426 42.46 -4.95 9.41
N ILE A 427 41.53 -4.48 10.24
CA ILE A 427 40.67 -3.35 9.88
C ILE A 427 41.58 -2.17 9.59
N LYS A 428 41.51 -1.66 8.37
CA LYS A 428 42.35 -0.54 7.95
C LYS A 428 42.12 0.63 8.89
N LEU A 429 43.20 1.07 9.55
CA LEU A 429 43.14 2.14 10.54
C LEU A 429 42.49 3.42 9.98
N LYS A 430 42.71 3.69 8.68
CA LYS A 430 42.06 4.78 7.95
C LYS A 430 40.54 4.65 7.89
N ASP A 431 40.00 3.52 7.41
CA ASP A 431 38.55 3.32 7.27
C ASP A 431 37.87 3.26 8.66
N TYR A 432 38.52 2.68 9.67
CA TYR A 432 38.06 2.67 11.06
C TYR A 432 38.04 4.08 11.67
N ASN A 433 39.12 4.86 11.53
CA ASN A 433 39.18 6.22 12.06
C ASN A 433 38.17 7.13 11.34
N GLU A 434 38.05 7.02 10.02
CA GLU A 434 37.09 7.80 9.23
C GLU A 434 35.64 7.45 9.59
N LEU A 435 35.35 6.17 9.88
CA LEU A 435 34.03 5.75 10.35
C LEU A 435 33.73 6.28 11.76
N LYS A 436 34.72 6.21 12.67
CA LYS A 436 34.62 6.74 14.03
C LYS A 436 34.39 8.25 14.01
N GLU A 437 35.18 8.98 13.23
CA GLU A 437 35.09 10.44 13.05
C GLU A 437 33.74 10.86 12.46
N LYS A 438 33.31 10.26 11.34
CA LYS A 438 32.00 10.60 10.74
C LYS A 438 30.81 10.23 11.59
N SER A 439 30.89 9.12 12.32
CA SER A 439 29.87 8.76 13.30
C SER A 439 29.79 9.75 14.45
N VAL A 440 30.77 10.65 14.62
CA VAL A 440 30.70 11.74 15.59
C VAL A 440 30.24 13.04 14.93
N ASP A 441 30.75 13.35 13.73
CA ASP A 441 30.60 14.69 13.12
C ASP A 441 29.34 14.87 12.25
N GLU A 442 28.80 13.80 11.65
CA GLU A 442 27.65 13.93 10.73
C GLU A 442 26.30 14.10 11.47
N PRO A 443 25.36 14.90 10.94
CA PRO A 443 24.00 14.99 11.50
C PRO A 443 23.23 13.66 11.40
N ILE A 444 22.47 13.31 12.43
CA ILE A 444 21.57 12.14 12.44
C ILE A 444 20.33 12.45 11.58
N GLN A 445 20.04 11.62 10.58
CA GLN A 445 18.88 11.83 9.70
C GLN A 445 17.61 11.20 10.26
N LEU A 446 16.54 12.00 10.36
CA LEU A 446 15.25 11.61 10.93
C LEU A 446 14.14 11.64 9.87
N ILE A 447 13.25 10.64 9.93
CA ILE A 447 11.96 10.60 9.23
C ILE A 447 10.82 10.48 10.23
N TYR A 448 9.60 10.80 9.80
CA TYR A 448 8.42 10.78 10.67
C TYR A 448 8.21 9.45 11.41
N HIS A 449 8.43 8.31 10.74
CA HIS A 449 8.29 6.98 11.35
C HIS A 449 9.34 6.65 12.41
N ASN A 450 10.48 7.38 12.48
CA ASN A 450 11.49 7.12 13.49
C ASN A 450 10.96 7.33 14.92
N PHE A 451 10.03 8.26 15.10
CA PHE A 451 9.43 8.59 16.40
C PHE A 451 8.36 7.59 16.85
N TYR A 452 8.11 6.55 16.04
CA TYR A 452 7.10 5.52 16.32
C TYR A 452 7.66 4.09 16.22
N PHE A 453 8.96 3.92 15.98
CA PHE A 453 9.58 2.61 15.74
C PHE A 453 9.46 1.65 16.93
N GLU A 454 9.61 2.17 18.15
CA GLU A 454 9.44 1.39 19.40
C GLU A 454 8.04 1.57 20.00
N SER A 455 7.24 2.47 19.43
CA SER A 455 5.88 2.69 19.90
C SER A 455 4.96 1.57 19.40
N GLY A 456 3.97 1.18 20.20
CA GLY A 456 2.89 0.29 19.74
C GLY A 456 2.00 0.89 18.64
N GLN A 457 2.26 2.14 18.25
CA GLN A 457 1.48 2.95 17.32
C GLN A 457 2.26 3.18 16.02
N LYS A 458 1.55 3.44 14.93
CA LYS A 458 2.15 3.96 13.70
C LYS A 458 1.14 4.79 12.91
N PRO A 459 1.55 5.50 11.85
CA PRO A 459 0.62 6.19 10.97
C PRO A 459 -0.26 5.21 10.18
N ARG A 460 -1.56 5.48 10.08
CA ARG A 460 -2.51 4.68 9.27
C ARG A 460 -2.19 4.80 7.78
N SER A 461 -2.41 3.71 7.04
CA SER A 461 -2.30 3.68 5.58
C SER A 461 -3.52 4.23 4.83
N GLY A 462 -4.62 4.52 5.54
CA GLY A 462 -5.88 5.02 4.98
C GLY A 462 -7.09 4.57 5.82
N ASN A 463 -8.29 5.01 5.42
CA ASN A 463 -9.55 4.68 6.09
C ASN A 463 -10.02 3.25 5.74
N GLN A 464 -10.35 2.43 6.74
CA GLN A 464 -10.85 1.05 6.58
C GLN A 464 -12.27 0.82 7.10
N PHE A 465 -12.99 1.89 7.44
CA PHE A 465 -14.32 1.82 8.05
C PHE A 465 -15.30 0.93 7.27
N MET A 466 -15.40 1.11 5.95
CA MET A 466 -16.36 0.38 5.12
C MET A 466 -16.09 -1.13 5.10
N GLU A 467 -14.82 -1.54 5.05
CA GLU A 467 -14.44 -2.96 5.11
C GLU A 467 -14.85 -3.58 6.45
N PHE A 468 -14.56 -2.89 7.56
CA PHE A 468 -14.95 -3.34 8.89
C PHE A 468 -16.47 -3.36 9.09
N ALA A 469 -17.18 -2.35 8.60
CA ALA A 469 -18.63 -2.24 8.70
C ALA A 469 -19.32 -3.42 8.00
N VAL A 470 -19.01 -3.66 6.73
CA VAL A 470 -19.64 -4.76 5.97
C VAL A 470 -19.30 -6.11 6.59
N LYS A 471 -18.04 -6.31 6.96
CA LYS A 471 -17.62 -7.56 7.60
C LYS A 471 -18.32 -7.80 8.94
N TYR A 472 -18.47 -6.77 9.77
CA TYR A 472 -19.25 -6.85 11.00
C TYR A 472 -20.70 -7.28 10.76
N LEU A 473 -21.36 -6.66 9.77
CA LEU A 473 -22.74 -7.00 9.41
C LEU A 473 -22.89 -8.47 8.95
N MET A 474 -21.92 -8.98 8.19
CA MET A 474 -21.88 -10.38 7.76
C MET A 474 -21.58 -11.33 8.93
N ASP A 475 -20.50 -11.10 9.67
CA ASP A 475 -20.01 -11.99 10.73
C ASP A 475 -21.02 -12.13 11.88
N LYS A 476 -21.73 -11.05 12.22
CA LYS A 476 -22.79 -11.05 13.24
C LYS A 476 -24.17 -11.42 12.67
N ASN A 477 -24.25 -11.80 11.39
CA ASN A 477 -25.47 -12.18 10.70
C ASN A 477 -26.64 -11.19 10.89
N LEU A 478 -26.33 -9.89 10.88
CA LEU A 478 -27.32 -8.83 11.14
C LEU A 478 -28.22 -8.54 9.93
N VAL A 479 -27.77 -8.96 8.74
CA VAL A 479 -28.44 -8.72 7.46
C VAL A 479 -28.50 -10.01 6.64
N PRO A 480 -29.19 -11.06 7.13
CA PRO A 480 -29.19 -12.39 6.50
C PRO A 480 -29.75 -12.39 5.08
N ASN A 481 -30.60 -11.41 4.75
CA ASN A 481 -31.22 -11.26 3.43
C ASN A 481 -30.40 -10.42 2.45
N TRP A 482 -29.27 -9.86 2.87
CA TRP A 482 -28.42 -9.05 2.00
C TRP A 482 -27.35 -9.93 1.35
N GLU A 483 -27.07 -9.64 0.09
CA GLU A 483 -25.90 -10.15 -0.60
C GLU A 483 -25.06 -8.96 -1.06
N TRP A 484 -23.76 -9.05 -0.84
CA TRP A 484 -22.80 -8.00 -1.14
C TRP A 484 -22.00 -8.37 -2.37
N LEU A 485 -21.71 -7.38 -3.22
CA LEU A 485 -20.88 -7.61 -4.39
C LEU A 485 -19.44 -7.82 -3.94
N LEU A 486 -18.99 -9.06 -4.06
CA LEU A 486 -17.61 -9.43 -3.87
C LEU A 486 -16.97 -9.63 -5.22
N GLU A 487 -15.68 -9.38 -5.27
CA GLU A 487 -14.84 -9.75 -6.40
C GLU A 487 -13.87 -10.84 -5.99
N LYS A 488 -13.77 -11.86 -6.84
CA LYS A 488 -12.75 -12.89 -6.68
C LYS A 488 -11.37 -12.22 -6.78
N TYR A 489 -10.44 -12.59 -5.91
CA TYR A 489 -9.04 -12.13 -5.99
C TYR A 489 -8.44 -12.42 -7.36
N GLU A 490 -8.92 -13.48 -8.01
CA GLU A 490 -8.58 -13.90 -9.36
C GLU A 490 -9.63 -13.40 -10.35
N SER A 491 -9.18 -12.86 -11.48
CA SER A 491 -10.06 -12.45 -12.57
C SER A 491 -10.39 -13.62 -13.52
N GLU A 492 -11.62 -13.68 -14.03
CA GLU A 492 -12.04 -14.66 -15.06
C GLU A 492 -12.33 -13.97 -16.40
N GLU A 493 -12.20 -14.72 -17.49
CA GLU A 493 -12.42 -14.22 -18.84
C GLU A 493 -13.85 -14.54 -19.27
N VAL A 494 -14.62 -13.53 -19.70
CA VAL A 494 -15.98 -13.71 -20.25
C VAL A 494 -15.98 -13.28 -21.71
N GLU A 495 -16.40 -14.16 -22.61
CA GLU A 495 -16.59 -13.81 -24.01
C GLU A 495 -17.82 -12.90 -24.17
N LYS A 496 -17.61 -11.66 -24.61
CA LYS A 496 -18.70 -10.81 -25.12
C LYS A 496 -18.68 -10.87 -26.64
N LYS A 497 -19.73 -11.45 -27.22
CA LYS A 497 -20.05 -11.24 -28.64
C LYS A 497 -20.43 -9.77 -28.83
N LEU A 498 -19.67 -9.05 -29.65
CA LEU A 498 -20.06 -7.73 -30.17
C LEU A 498 -20.85 -7.94 -31.46
N GLU A 499 -21.75 -7.00 -31.78
CA GLU A 499 -22.64 -7.03 -32.96
C GLU A 499 -21.90 -7.19 -34.31
N ASN A 500 -20.58 -7.01 -34.34
CA ASN A 500 -19.74 -7.15 -35.54
C ASN A 500 -18.92 -8.46 -35.61
N ASN A 501 -19.40 -9.57 -35.04
CA ASN A 501 -18.84 -10.93 -35.17
C ASN A 501 -17.39 -11.18 -34.72
N ASN A 502 -16.68 -10.19 -34.16
CA ASN A 502 -15.39 -10.41 -33.51
C ASN A 502 -15.57 -10.52 -31.99
N PRO A 503 -15.46 -11.72 -31.38
CA PRO A 503 -15.52 -11.86 -29.94
C PRO A 503 -14.34 -11.14 -29.30
N LYS A 504 -14.62 -10.17 -28.41
CA LYS A 504 -13.58 -9.52 -27.60
C LYS A 504 -13.55 -10.22 -26.24
N LYS A 505 -12.40 -10.80 -25.91
CA LYS A 505 -12.14 -11.36 -24.58
C LYS A 505 -11.87 -10.22 -23.59
N VAL A 506 -12.69 -10.15 -22.55
CA VAL A 506 -12.60 -9.10 -21.53
C VAL A 506 -12.27 -9.75 -20.19
N VAL A 507 -11.21 -9.27 -19.54
CA VAL A 507 -10.97 -9.54 -18.12
C VAL A 507 -12.12 -9.01 -17.32
N LYS A 508 -12.76 -9.88 -16.55
CA LYS A 508 -13.67 -9.43 -15.51
C LYS A 508 -13.27 -10.14 -14.24
N HIS A 509 -12.95 -9.38 -13.19
CA HIS A 509 -13.09 -9.97 -11.86
C HIS A 509 -14.50 -10.54 -11.77
N ILE A 510 -14.64 -11.83 -11.47
CA ILE A 510 -15.97 -12.37 -11.23
C ILE A 510 -16.50 -11.56 -10.09
N LYS A 511 -17.57 -10.84 -10.37
CA LYS A 511 -18.32 -10.14 -9.34
C LYS A 511 -19.51 -11.01 -9.07
N ALA A 512 -19.60 -11.51 -7.86
CA ALA A 512 -20.70 -12.33 -7.41
C ALA A 512 -21.20 -11.79 -6.08
N TYR A 513 -22.49 -11.95 -5.86
CA TYR A 513 -23.16 -11.49 -4.67
C TYR A 513 -23.16 -12.61 -3.64
N PHE A 514 -22.65 -12.33 -2.44
CA PHE A 514 -22.59 -13.29 -1.34
C PHE A 514 -23.02 -12.67 -0.01
N SER A 515 -23.61 -13.47 0.88
CA SER A 515 -23.96 -13.03 2.25
C SER A 515 -22.82 -13.17 3.26
N TYR A 516 -21.75 -13.86 2.90
CA TYR A 516 -20.50 -13.97 3.66
C TYR A 516 -19.33 -13.74 2.69
N ILE A 517 -18.10 -13.57 3.18
CA ILE A 517 -16.90 -13.47 2.32
C ILE A 517 -16.31 -14.87 2.15
N PRO A 518 -16.44 -15.52 0.97
CA PRO A 518 -15.81 -16.81 0.74
C PRO A 518 -14.29 -16.68 0.63
N ASP A 519 -13.59 -17.80 0.85
CA ASP A 519 -12.17 -17.90 0.54
C ASP A 519 -11.91 -17.54 -0.92
N GLY A 520 -10.86 -16.77 -1.18
CA GLY A 520 -10.55 -16.33 -2.54
C GLY A 520 -11.31 -15.07 -3.00
N TYR A 521 -12.13 -14.43 -2.16
CA TYR A 521 -12.86 -13.20 -2.50
C TYR A 521 -12.50 -12.01 -1.60
N ARG A 522 -12.79 -10.80 -2.11
CA ARG A 522 -12.75 -9.53 -1.36
C ARG A 522 -13.96 -8.65 -1.68
N LEU A 523 -14.25 -7.70 -0.80
CA LEU A 523 -15.28 -6.70 -1.06
C LEU A 523 -14.92 -5.86 -2.29
N HIS A 524 -15.87 -5.71 -3.20
CA HIS A 524 -15.70 -4.85 -4.37
C HIS A 524 -16.06 -3.40 -3.98
N PHE A 525 -15.07 -2.51 -4.09
CA PHE A 525 -15.26 -1.08 -3.89
C PHE A 525 -15.32 -0.36 -5.24
N LYS A 526 -16.29 0.55 -5.40
CA LYS A 526 -16.39 1.48 -6.52
C LYS A 526 -16.43 2.90 -5.94
N GLU A 527 -15.37 3.68 -6.12
CA GLU A 527 -15.27 5.05 -5.56
C GLU A 527 -15.61 5.10 -4.05
N ASP A 528 -15.07 4.16 -3.26
CA ASP A 528 -15.36 3.98 -1.82
C ASP A 528 -16.80 3.55 -1.46
N HIS A 529 -17.59 3.14 -2.45
CA HIS A 529 -18.93 2.57 -2.25
C HIS A 529 -18.93 1.05 -2.37
N VAL A 530 -19.86 0.42 -1.67
CA VAL A 530 -20.15 -1.02 -1.78
C VAL A 530 -21.51 -1.23 -2.44
N LEU A 531 -21.66 -2.35 -3.14
CA LEU A 531 -22.90 -2.72 -3.81
C LEU A 531 -23.55 -3.90 -3.07
N LEU A 532 -24.85 -3.81 -2.84
CA LEU A 532 -25.64 -4.89 -2.24
C LEU A 532 -26.95 -5.11 -2.99
N ARG A 533 -27.57 -6.26 -2.79
CA ARG A 533 -28.93 -6.57 -3.22
C ARG A 533 -29.64 -7.43 -2.17
N LEU A 534 -30.97 -7.54 -2.26
CA LEU A 534 -31.74 -8.46 -1.43
C LEU A 534 -31.84 -9.83 -2.12
N LYS A 535 -31.73 -10.92 -1.35
CA LYS A 535 -31.82 -12.31 -1.86
C LYS A 535 -33.10 -12.55 -2.67
N TYR A 536 -34.23 -12.04 -2.17
CA TYR A 536 -35.54 -12.22 -2.79
C TYR A 536 -35.86 -11.18 -3.88
N GLU A 537 -35.03 -10.15 -4.05
CA GLU A 537 -35.20 -9.05 -5.04
C GLU A 537 -33.86 -8.76 -5.74
N SER A 538 -33.33 -9.77 -6.42
CA SER A 538 -31.96 -9.74 -6.97
C SER A 538 -31.76 -8.77 -8.16
N GLU A 539 -32.85 -8.24 -8.73
CA GLU A 539 -32.84 -7.28 -9.84
C GLU A 539 -32.51 -5.84 -9.42
N ILE A 540 -32.65 -5.51 -8.13
CA ILE A 540 -32.41 -4.16 -7.62
C ILE A 540 -31.08 -4.13 -6.88
N ILE A 541 -30.11 -3.43 -7.48
CA ILE A 541 -28.79 -3.19 -6.89
C ILE A 541 -28.82 -1.87 -6.13
N ILE A 542 -28.39 -1.89 -4.88
CA ILE A 542 -28.26 -0.71 -4.02
C ILE A 542 -26.77 -0.38 -3.84
N GLU A 543 -26.40 0.87 -4.04
CA GLU A 543 -25.05 1.41 -3.81
C GLU A 543 -25.01 2.16 -2.49
N VAL A 544 -24.13 1.76 -1.58
CA VAL A 544 -24.04 2.30 -0.22
C VAL A 544 -22.66 2.91 -0.01
N GLY A 545 -22.64 4.23 0.22
CA GLY A 545 -21.42 4.97 0.58
C GLY A 545 -21.22 5.08 2.10
N GLU A 546 -20.05 5.60 2.49
CA GLU A 546 -19.63 5.74 3.90
C GLU A 546 -20.70 6.38 4.80
N ASN A 547 -21.26 7.53 4.38
CA ASN A 547 -22.25 8.25 5.19
C ASN A 547 -23.55 7.47 5.37
N ALA A 548 -23.99 6.71 4.37
CA ALA A 548 -25.19 5.90 4.49
C ALA A 548 -24.93 4.69 5.41
N MET A 549 -23.77 4.04 5.26
CA MET A 549 -23.34 2.93 6.13
C MET A 549 -23.19 3.38 7.59
N LYS A 550 -22.56 4.53 7.81
CA LYS A 550 -22.44 5.18 9.12
C LYS A 550 -23.80 5.35 9.79
N ASN A 551 -24.78 5.87 9.05
CA ASN A 551 -26.13 6.07 9.58
C ASN A 551 -26.79 4.73 9.92
N LEU A 552 -26.70 3.74 9.03
CA LEU A 552 -27.25 2.40 9.28
C LEU A 552 -26.68 1.82 10.57
N LEU A 553 -25.35 1.87 10.77
CA LEU A 553 -24.73 1.35 11.99
C LEU A 553 -25.13 2.13 13.26
N ILE A 554 -25.25 3.45 13.21
CA ILE A 554 -25.75 4.23 14.36
C ILE A 554 -27.17 3.76 14.74
N THR A 555 -28.03 3.54 13.74
CA THR A 555 -29.39 3.06 14.01
C THR A 555 -29.42 1.64 14.56
N HIS A 556 -28.54 0.75 14.06
CA HIS A 556 -28.33 -0.59 14.63
C HIS A 556 -27.97 -0.53 16.11
N PHE A 557 -27.00 0.31 16.47
CA PHE A 557 -26.58 0.46 17.87
C PHE A 557 -27.64 1.13 18.77
N HIS A 558 -28.64 1.79 18.18
CA HIS A 558 -29.86 2.24 18.87
C HIS A 558 -30.97 1.18 18.91
N GLY A 559 -30.68 -0.06 18.53
CA GLY A 559 -31.63 -1.18 18.56
C GLY A 559 -32.65 -1.15 17.42
N LYS A 560 -32.37 -0.45 16.32
CA LYS A 560 -33.26 -0.40 15.15
C LYS A 560 -32.87 -1.44 14.08
N PRO A 561 -33.86 -2.06 13.40
CA PRO A 561 -33.62 -3.09 12.40
C PRO A 561 -33.13 -2.49 11.08
N ILE A 562 -31.82 -2.58 10.80
CA ILE A 562 -31.18 -1.94 9.63
C ILE A 562 -31.72 -2.42 8.26
N ASN A 563 -32.30 -3.61 8.18
CA ASN A 563 -32.92 -4.14 6.97
C ASN A 563 -34.08 -3.25 6.49
N GLU A 564 -34.83 -2.63 7.41
CA GLU A 564 -36.05 -1.87 7.10
C GLU A 564 -35.81 -0.75 6.08
N VAL A 565 -34.63 -0.10 6.12
CA VAL A 565 -34.29 0.98 5.18
C VAL A 565 -34.19 0.45 3.75
N VAL A 566 -33.46 -0.64 3.55
CA VAL A 566 -33.24 -1.23 2.23
C VAL A 566 -34.52 -1.86 1.70
N GLU A 567 -35.27 -2.57 2.54
CA GLU A 567 -36.51 -3.26 2.15
C GLU A 567 -37.59 -2.26 1.71
N LYS A 568 -37.79 -1.17 2.46
CA LYS A 568 -38.72 -0.10 2.07
C LYS A 568 -38.27 0.66 0.82
N THR A 569 -36.96 0.89 0.67
CA THR A 569 -36.40 1.52 -0.54
C THR A 569 -36.68 0.64 -1.77
N VAL A 570 -36.47 -0.67 -1.65
CA VAL A 570 -36.76 -1.64 -2.72
C VAL A 570 -38.26 -1.71 -3.02
N SER A 571 -39.12 -1.71 -2.00
CA SER A 571 -40.59 -1.65 -2.14
C SER A 571 -41.03 -0.45 -2.97
N ASP A 572 -40.54 0.75 -2.64
CA ASP A 572 -40.87 1.97 -3.38
C ASP A 572 -40.35 1.95 -4.83
N ILE A 573 -39.14 1.44 -5.05
CA ILE A 573 -38.60 1.24 -6.41
C ILE A 573 -39.49 0.30 -7.21
N ASN A 574 -40.00 -0.78 -6.60
CA ASN A 574 -40.89 -1.74 -7.23
C ASN A 574 -42.25 -1.11 -7.58
N LYS A 575 -42.83 -0.29 -6.68
CA LYS A 575 -44.05 0.49 -6.98
C LYS A 575 -43.83 1.41 -8.19
N ILE A 576 -42.72 2.15 -8.21
CA ILE A 576 -42.34 3.03 -9.34
C ILE A 576 -42.20 2.22 -10.65
N LYS A 577 -41.47 1.10 -10.63
CA LYS A 577 -41.28 0.23 -11.79
C LYS A 577 -42.59 -0.38 -12.29
N HIS A 578 -43.50 -0.77 -11.39
CA HIS A 578 -44.80 -1.34 -11.74
C HIS A 578 -45.70 -0.32 -12.45
N VAL A 579 -45.76 0.90 -11.91
CA VAL A 579 -46.51 2.02 -12.51
C VAL A 579 -45.96 2.39 -13.89
N ALA A 580 -44.63 2.49 -14.01
CA ALA A 580 -43.93 2.76 -15.27
C ALA A 580 -44.21 1.69 -16.35
N LYS A 581 -44.20 0.40 -15.98
CA LYS A 581 -44.51 -0.71 -16.92
C LYS A 581 -45.93 -0.62 -17.49
N ASN A 582 -46.87 -0.09 -16.71
CA ASN A 582 -48.29 -0.06 -17.05
C ASN A 582 -48.74 1.27 -17.65
N ASN A 583 -47.84 2.22 -17.93
CA ASN A 583 -48.15 3.59 -18.36
C ASN A 583 -49.21 4.27 -17.45
N LYS A 584 -49.18 3.99 -16.16
CA LYS A 584 -50.11 4.58 -15.18
C LYS A 584 -49.43 5.76 -14.48
N THR A 585 -50.23 6.64 -13.89
CA THR A 585 -49.74 7.68 -12.98
C THR A 585 -49.53 7.07 -11.59
N LEU A 586 -48.48 7.45 -10.88
CA LEU A 586 -48.23 6.97 -9.51
C LEU A 586 -49.29 7.57 -8.57
N THR A 587 -50.32 6.79 -8.26
CA THR A 587 -51.38 7.16 -7.30
C THR A 587 -51.11 6.66 -5.88
N GLU A 588 -50.26 5.63 -5.75
CA GLU A 588 -49.87 5.06 -4.46
C GLU A 588 -48.82 5.91 -3.75
N LYS A 589 -48.99 6.08 -2.44
CA LYS A 589 -48.02 6.78 -1.61
C LYS A 589 -46.76 5.93 -1.41
N LEU A 590 -45.61 6.47 -1.80
CA LEU A 590 -44.30 5.90 -1.50
C LEU A 590 -43.99 6.02 0.00
N GLU A 591 -43.30 5.03 0.57
CA GLU A 591 -43.02 4.92 2.00
C GLU A 591 -41.84 5.78 2.45
N LEU A 592 -40.77 5.82 1.66
CA LEU A 592 -39.53 6.53 1.92
C LEU A 592 -39.13 7.48 0.78
N LEU A 593 -39.34 7.06 -0.45
CA LEU A 593 -38.93 7.82 -1.63
C LEU A 593 -39.88 9.00 -1.87
N ASN A 594 -39.32 10.17 -2.16
CA ASN A 594 -40.05 11.39 -2.48
C ASN A 594 -39.32 12.17 -3.58
N ASP A 595 -39.90 13.26 -4.06
CA ASP A 595 -39.37 14.08 -5.15
C ASP A 595 -37.90 14.51 -4.98
N LYS A 596 -37.40 14.59 -3.74
CA LYS A 596 -36.00 14.97 -3.46
C LYS A 596 -35.05 13.78 -3.38
N THR A 597 -35.53 12.58 -3.09
CA THR A 597 -34.71 11.38 -2.89
C THR A 597 -34.77 10.40 -4.06
N ILE A 598 -35.77 10.51 -4.93
CA ILE A 598 -35.87 9.72 -6.17
C ILE A 598 -34.82 10.23 -7.18
N PRO A 599 -33.87 9.38 -7.63
CA PRO A 599 -32.93 9.73 -8.67
C PRO A 599 -33.62 10.07 -10.00
N ARG A 600 -32.99 10.94 -10.79
CA ARG A 600 -33.51 11.41 -12.08
C ARG A 600 -33.93 10.29 -13.04
N TYR A 601 -33.21 9.17 -13.07
CA TYR A 601 -33.54 8.05 -13.97
C TYR A 601 -34.86 7.35 -13.56
N LEU A 602 -35.16 7.22 -12.26
CA LEU A 602 -36.45 6.68 -11.80
C LEU A 602 -37.59 7.67 -12.08
N LYS A 603 -37.35 8.97 -11.95
CA LYS A 603 -38.33 10.00 -12.35
C LYS A 603 -38.63 9.96 -13.85
N LEU A 604 -37.60 9.75 -14.68
CA LEU A 604 -37.76 9.53 -16.12
C LEU A 604 -38.61 8.30 -16.43
N MET A 605 -38.51 7.23 -15.63
CA MET A 605 -39.37 6.05 -15.76
C MET A 605 -40.83 6.31 -15.38
N MET A 606 -41.10 7.23 -14.46
CA MET A 606 -42.45 7.57 -14.00
C MET A 606 -43.27 8.36 -15.04
N HIS A 607 -42.65 8.86 -16.11
CA HIS A 607 -43.30 9.68 -17.14
C HIS A 607 -44.06 10.90 -16.61
N ASP A 608 -43.66 11.45 -15.46
CA ASP A 608 -44.30 12.64 -14.89
C ASP A 608 -43.70 13.91 -15.51
N GLU A 609 -44.37 14.44 -16.53
CA GLU A 609 -43.99 15.67 -17.22
C GLU A 609 -43.87 16.87 -16.26
N SER A 610 -44.68 16.92 -15.19
CA SER A 610 -44.68 18.02 -14.24
C SER A 610 -43.42 18.00 -13.36
N VAL A 611 -43.00 16.82 -12.90
CA VAL A 611 -41.78 16.63 -12.08
C VAL A 611 -40.53 16.90 -12.92
N MET A 612 -40.50 16.44 -14.17
CA MET A 612 -39.39 16.66 -15.11
C MET A 612 -39.23 18.14 -15.51
N GLN A 613 -40.34 18.85 -15.74
CA GLN A 613 -40.33 20.29 -15.95
C GLN A 613 -39.82 21.02 -14.70
N ASN A 614 -40.31 20.65 -13.52
CA ASN A 614 -39.91 21.27 -12.26
C ASN A 614 -38.42 21.07 -11.94
N GLU A 615 -37.84 19.90 -12.22
CA GLU A 615 -36.41 19.64 -11.98
C GLU A 615 -35.50 20.39 -12.95
N THR A 616 -35.86 20.44 -14.23
CA THR A 616 -35.13 21.22 -15.25
C THR A 616 -35.19 22.71 -14.95
N ILE A 617 -36.35 23.19 -14.49
CA ILE A 617 -36.54 24.56 -14.02
C ILE A 617 -35.68 24.82 -12.78
N ASN A 618 -35.67 23.92 -11.78
CA ASN A 618 -34.89 24.07 -10.55
C ASN A 618 -33.38 24.08 -10.80
N TYR A 619 -32.87 23.20 -11.67
CA TYR A 619 -31.47 23.21 -12.06
C TYR A 619 -31.08 24.51 -12.76
N SER A 620 -31.92 24.99 -13.69
CA SER A 620 -31.73 26.26 -14.37
C SER A 620 -31.81 27.45 -13.41
N ILE A 621 -32.65 27.38 -12.36
CA ILE A 621 -32.73 28.38 -11.29
C ILE A 621 -31.43 28.45 -10.49
N ILE A 622 -30.85 27.31 -10.12
CA ILE A 622 -29.58 27.27 -9.37
C ILE A 622 -28.44 27.85 -10.22
N GLN A 623 -28.35 27.46 -11.50
CA GLN A 623 -27.38 28.03 -12.42
C GLN A 623 -27.58 29.55 -12.60
N ALA A 624 -28.83 30.01 -12.69
CA ALA A 624 -29.15 31.42 -12.81
C ALA A 624 -28.70 32.21 -11.59
N LYS A 625 -29.00 31.74 -10.38
CA LYS A 625 -28.58 32.39 -9.13
C LYS A 625 -27.06 32.47 -9.02
N ASN A 626 -26.35 31.36 -9.26
CA ASN A 626 -24.88 31.35 -9.25
C ASN A 626 -24.28 32.29 -10.31
N ARG A 627 -24.90 32.39 -11.49
CA ARG A 627 -24.45 33.30 -12.55
C ARG A 627 -24.71 34.75 -12.19
N ILE A 628 -25.87 35.05 -11.60
CA ILE A 628 -26.21 36.37 -11.08
C ILE A 628 -25.23 36.81 -10.00
N ASP A 629 -24.91 35.93 -9.03
CA ASP A 629 -23.96 36.24 -7.95
C ASP A 629 -22.58 36.61 -8.49
N ARG A 630 -22.05 35.82 -9.43
CA ARG A 630 -20.76 36.12 -10.08
C ARG A 630 -20.79 37.42 -10.89
N LEU A 631 -21.92 37.76 -11.51
CA LEU A 631 -22.06 39.01 -12.27
C LEU A 631 -22.14 40.22 -11.35
N ILE A 632 -22.85 40.11 -10.23
CA ILE A 632 -22.92 41.16 -9.21
C ILE A 632 -21.52 41.43 -8.65
N GLU A 633 -20.83 40.39 -8.18
CA GLU A 633 -19.46 40.50 -7.65
C GLU A 633 -18.52 41.16 -8.68
N TYR A 634 -18.56 40.69 -9.93
CA TYR A 634 -17.76 41.27 -11.02
C TYR A 634 -18.08 42.76 -11.25
N PHE A 635 -19.35 43.15 -11.28
CA PHE A 635 -19.75 44.54 -11.49
C PHE A 635 -19.46 45.44 -10.28
N GLU A 636 -19.52 44.92 -9.05
CA GLU A 636 -19.11 45.62 -7.83
C GLU A 636 -17.60 45.88 -7.81
N ASP A 637 -16.78 44.93 -8.27
CA ASP A 637 -15.34 45.11 -8.42
C ASP A 637 -14.99 46.16 -9.49
N LEU A 638 -15.74 46.21 -10.60
CA LEU A 638 -15.61 47.27 -11.60
C LEU A 638 -16.05 48.64 -11.07
N HIS A 639 -17.13 48.70 -10.28
CA HIS A 639 -17.64 49.95 -9.71
C HIS A 639 -16.71 50.52 -8.63
N SER A 640 -16.05 49.66 -7.85
CA SER A 640 -15.10 50.03 -6.79
C SER A 640 -13.68 50.34 -7.29
N ASP A 641 -13.49 50.43 -8.62
CA ASP A 641 -12.22 50.73 -9.28
C ASP A 641 -11.06 49.74 -8.95
N LYS A 642 -11.37 48.53 -8.45
CA LYS A 642 -10.37 47.46 -8.22
C LYS A 642 -9.74 46.96 -9.52
N VAL A 643 -10.46 47.09 -10.64
CA VAL A 643 -10.01 46.74 -11.98
C VAL A 643 -10.07 47.99 -12.85
N LYS A 644 -8.91 48.47 -13.31
CA LYS A 644 -8.83 49.63 -14.21
C LYS A 644 -9.10 49.21 -15.65
N LEU A 645 -10.15 49.78 -16.25
CA LEU A 645 -10.54 49.53 -17.64
C LEU A 645 -10.14 50.68 -18.56
N ASN A 646 -9.72 50.37 -19.78
CA ASN A 646 -9.56 51.37 -20.83
C ASN A 646 -10.91 51.73 -21.47
N ARG A 647 -10.96 52.81 -22.25
CA ARG A 647 -12.21 53.32 -22.87
C ARG A 647 -12.93 52.29 -23.74
N ARG A 648 -12.18 51.47 -24.48
CA ARG A 648 -12.76 50.42 -25.33
C ARG A 648 -13.42 49.35 -24.47
N GLU A 649 -12.79 48.97 -23.36
CA GLU A 649 -13.32 48.02 -22.39
C GLU A 649 -14.56 48.59 -21.67
N ILE A 650 -14.54 49.86 -21.28
CA ILE A 650 -15.72 50.55 -20.71
C ILE A 650 -16.90 50.49 -21.69
N ASN A 651 -16.68 50.77 -22.98
CA ASN A 651 -17.72 50.65 -24.01
C ASN A 651 -18.25 49.20 -24.11
N ILE A 652 -17.37 48.20 -24.12
CA ILE A 652 -17.77 46.79 -24.18
C ILE A 652 -18.62 46.40 -22.95
N GLN A 653 -18.23 46.85 -21.76
CA GLN A 653 -18.96 46.53 -20.54
C GLN A 653 -20.29 47.29 -20.46
N LEU A 654 -20.34 48.56 -20.86
CA LEU A 654 -21.59 49.33 -21.00
C LEU A 654 -22.61 48.58 -21.86
N ILE A 655 -22.19 48.14 -23.04
CA ILE A 655 -23.08 47.40 -23.95
C ILE A 655 -23.51 46.05 -23.33
N ARG A 656 -22.64 45.38 -22.59
CA ARG A 656 -23.01 44.15 -21.85
C ARG A 656 -24.04 44.42 -20.76
N CYS A 657 -23.90 45.52 -20.02
CA CYS A 657 -24.83 45.91 -18.96
C CYS A 657 -26.23 46.24 -19.51
N TYR A 658 -26.29 46.87 -20.69
CA TYR A 658 -27.57 47.18 -21.34
C TYR A 658 -28.44 45.93 -21.53
N LYS A 659 -27.84 44.74 -21.69
CA LYS A 659 -28.52 43.45 -21.83
C LYS A 659 -29.60 43.19 -20.77
N TYR A 660 -29.41 43.74 -19.57
CA TYR A 660 -30.27 43.48 -18.41
C TYR A 660 -31.43 44.47 -18.26
N PHE A 661 -31.55 45.43 -19.18
CA PHE A 661 -32.68 46.36 -19.21
C PHE A 661 -33.84 45.79 -20.04
N ASP A 662 -35.02 46.38 -19.88
CA ASP A 662 -36.27 45.89 -20.46
C ASP A 662 -36.57 46.59 -21.79
N TRP A 663 -35.98 46.09 -22.89
CA TRP A 663 -36.11 46.68 -24.22
C TRP A 663 -37.42 46.28 -24.90
N ASN A 664 -38.04 47.22 -25.60
CA ASN A 664 -39.36 47.06 -26.21
C ASN A 664 -39.25 46.58 -27.67
N TYR A 665 -38.80 45.34 -27.90
CA TYR A 665 -38.77 44.72 -29.25
C TYR A 665 -40.00 43.83 -29.51
N PRO A 666 -40.45 43.67 -30.78
CA PRO A 666 -41.51 42.72 -31.13
C PRO A 666 -41.11 41.26 -30.85
N ASN A 667 -42.04 40.46 -30.34
CA ASN A 667 -41.85 39.13 -29.71
C ASN A 667 -41.14 38.01 -30.51
N ASN A 668 -40.66 38.23 -31.74
CA ASN A 668 -40.10 37.19 -32.62
C ASN A 668 -38.65 37.40 -33.08
N SER A 669 -37.93 38.42 -32.60
CA SER A 669 -36.50 38.55 -32.93
C SER A 669 -35.65 37.63 -32.05
N GLU A 670 -34.93 36.68 -32.65
CA GLU A 670 -33.83 35.97 -31.98
C GLU A 670 -32.93 36.99 -31.26
N TYR A 671 -32.66 36.76 -29.98
CA TYR A 671 -32.10 37.75 -29.04
C TYR A 671 -30.66 38.18 -29.39
N LYS A 672 -30.49 39.00 -30.44
CA LYS A 672 -29.39 39.95 -30.58
C LYS A 672 -29.86 41.23 -29.88
N PHE A 673 -29.36 41.42 -28.67
CA PHE A 673 -29.80 42.45 -27.73
C PHE A 673 -29.76 43.89 -28.31
N LEU A 674 -28.96 44.14 -29.35
CA LEU A 674 -29.05 45.32 -30.22
C LEU A 674 -28.90 44.88 -31.67
N ARG A 675 -29.63 45.52 -32.59
CA ARG A 675 -29.33 45.43 -34.03
C ARG A 675 -27.97 46.07 -34.29
N GLN A 676 -27.31 45.68 -35.39
CA GLN A 676 -25.94 46.14 -35.68
C GLN A 676 -25.83 47.67 -35.78
N ASN A 677 -26.83 48.32 -36.37
CA ASN A 677 -26.95 49.78 -36.42
C ASN A 677 -27.11 50.40 -35.02
N GLU A 678 -27.96 49.81 -34.16
CA GLU A 678 -28.20 50.30 -32.79
C GLU A 678 -26.94 50.17 -31.90
N TYR A 679 -26.18 49.07 -32.06
CA TYR A 679 -24.90 48.88 -31.39
C TYR A 679 -23.87 49.94 -31.80
N GLN A 680 -23.76 50.22 -33.10
CA GLN A 680 -22.84 51.23 -33.64
C GLN A 680 -23.21 52.63 -33.13
N LEU A 681 -24.50 52.95 -33.14
CA LEU A 681 -25.06 54.19 -32.64
C LEU A 681 -24.76 54.40 -31.14
N MET A 682 -25.03 53.40 -30.29
CA MET A 682 -24.68 53.47 -28.86
C MET A 682 -23.17 53.61 -28.63
N SER A 683 -22.35 52.92 -29.42
CA SER A 683 -20.89 53.07 -29.34
C SER A 683 -20.44 54.49 -29.72
N ILE A 684 -20.98 55.07 -30.80
CA ILE A 684 -20.71 56.46 -31.22
C ILE A 684 -21.10 57.44 -30.11
N TYR A 685 -22.23 57.21 -29.44
CA TYR A 685 -22.66 58.00 -28.29
C TYR A 685 -21.62 57.97 -27.16
N HIS A 686 -21.17 56.78 -26.75
CA HIS A 686 -20.14 56.63 -25.71
C HIS A 686 -18.82 57.32 -26.09
N TYR A 687 -18.37 57.19 -27.33
CA TYR A 687 -17.16 57.86 -27.80
C TYR A 687 -17.28 59.39 -27.80
N THR A 688 -18.49 59.92 -28.01
CA THR A 688 -18.74 61.36 -27.98
C THR A 688 -18.69 61.90 -26.54
N LEU A 689 -19.21 61.14 -25.56
CA LEU A 689 -19.11 61.45 -24.14
C LEU A 689 -17.67 61.41 -23.58
N ALA A 690 -16.74 60.80 -24.31
CA ALA A 690 -15.32 60.74 -23.94
C ALA A 690 -14.47 61.93 -24.45
N LYS A 691 -15.05 62.87 -25.21
CA LYS A 691 -14.34 64.04 -25.79
C LYS A 691 -14.52 65.32 -24.95
N PRO A 692 -13.49 66.19 -24.84
CA PRO A 692 -13.54 67.42 -24.02
C PRO A 692 -14.45 68.53 -24.60
N LYS A 693 -14.82 69.47 -23.72
CA LYS A 693 -15.85 70.55 -23.72
C LYS A 693 -16.40 71.16 -25.04
N ASN A 694 -15.74 71.03 -26.20
CA ASN A 694 -16.24 71.56 -27.49
C ASN A 694 -17.30 70.67 -28.16
N ALA A 695 -17.65 69.52 -27.56
CA ALA A 695 -18.63 68.58 -28.11
C ALA A 695 -20.08 68.81 -27.66
N LYS A 696 -20.41 69.81 -26.80
CA LYS A 696 -21.80 70.04 -26.32
C LYS A 696 -22.81 70.21 -27.45
N HIS A 697 -22.44 70.93 -28.51
CA HIS A 697 -23.32 71.18 -29.67
C HIS A 697 -23.50 69.90 -30.52
N HIS A 698 -22.45 69.09 -30.67
CA HIS A 698 -22.52 67.78 -31.32
C HIS A 698 -23.33 66.77 -30.48
N LEU A 699 -23.20 66.77 -29.16
CA LEU A 699 -23.97 65.92 -28.24
C LEU A 699 -25.47 66.24 -28.28
N LEU A 700 -25.85 67.52 -28.42
CA LEU A 700 -27.24 67.96 -28.60
C LEU A 700 -27.84 67.54 -29.94
N ILE A 701 -27.07 67.62 -31.04
CA ILE A 701 -27.48 67.17 -32.38
C ILE A 701 -27.56 65.64 -32.42
N LEU A 702 -26.52 64.95 -31.92
CA LEU A 702 -26.50 63.49 -31.75
C LEU A 702 -27.66 63.04 -30.86
N ARG A 703 -28.01 63.75 -29.77
CA ARG A 703 -29.19 63.44 -28.94
C ARG A 703 -30.54 63.56 -29.68
N LYS A 704 -30.64 64.43 -30.68
CA LYS A 704 -31.84 64.55 -31.54
C LYS A 704 -31.86 63.55 -32.70
N GLU A 705 -30.71 63.26 -33.32
CA GLU A 705 -30.60 62.40 -34.51
C GLU A 705 -30.39 60.91 -34.20
N LEU A 706 -29.54 60.54 -33.22
CA LEU A 706 -29.30 59.11 -32.84
C LEU A 706 -30.52 58.43 -32.24
N PHE A 707 -31.34 59.21 -31.53
CA PHE A 707 -32.41 58.65 -30.71
C PHE A 707 -33.71 58.48 -31.49
N GLY A 708 -33.82 58.88 -32.76
CA GLY A 708 -35.05 58.70 -33.55
C GLY A 708 -35.48 57.23 -33.71
N ASP A 709 -34.52 56.35 -34.02
CA ASP A 709 -34.79 54.92 -34.23
C ASP A 709 -34.66 54.09 -32.95
N ILE A 710 -33.67 54.39 -32.10
CA ILE A 710 -33.46 53.67 -30.84
C ILE A 710 -34.52 54.03 -29.78
N ASN A 711 -35.04 55.27 -29.72
CA ASN A 711 -36.05 55.66 -28.70
C ASN A 711 -37.32 54.82 -28.77
N LYS A 712 -37.66 54.24 -29.93
CA LYS A 712 -38.84 53.39 -30.07
C LYS A 712 -38.73 52.12 -29.21
N HIS A 713 -37.50 51.69 -28.90
CA HIS A 713 -37.19 50.44 -28.19
C HIS A 713 -36.46 50.65 -26.86
N LEU A 714 -35.92 51.86 -26.61
CA LEU A 714 -35.10 52.19 -25.46
C LEU A 714 -35.92 52.21 -24.15
N PRO A 715 -35.48 51.51 -23.10
CA PRO A 715 -36.13 51.53 -21.79
C PRO A 715 -36.10 52.94 -21.17
N THR A 716 -37.21 53.39 -20.56
CA THR A 716 -37.33 54.74 -19.97
C THR A 716 -36.22 55.06 -18.97
N ASN A 717 -35.88 54.11 -18.09
CA ASN A 717 -34.82 54.32 -17.10
C ASN A 717 -33.44 54.50 -17.75
N LEU A 718 -33.15 53.72 -18.80
CA LEU A 718 -31.88 53.83 -19.52
C LEU A 718 -31.83 55.13 -20.32
N LYS A 719 -32.96 55.57 -20.88
CA LYS A 719 -33.09 56.86 -21.55
C LYS A 719 -32.74 58.02 -20.64
N LEU A 720 -33.28 58.06 -19.42
CA LEU A 720 -32.95 59.07 -18.42
C LEU A 720 -31.45 59.08 -18.09
N ILE A 721 -30.87 57.91 -17.81
CA ILE A 721 -29.43 57.77 -17.52
C ILE A 721 -28.57 58.29 -18.70
N LEU A 722 -28.98 58.01 -19.94
CA LEU A 722 -28.28 58.48 -21.13
C LEU A 722 -28.43 60.01 -21.32
N GLU A 723 -29.62 60.57 -21.09
CA GLU A 723 -29.88 62.01 -21.21
C GLU A 723 -29.17 62.85 -20.14
N GLU A 724 -28.99 62.31 -18.94
CA GLU A 724 -28.33 62.98 -17.82
C GLU A 724 -26.80 62.86 -17.86
N ALA A 725 -26.26 61.78 -18.45
CA ALA A 725 -24.81 61.55 -18.48
C ALA A 725 -24.03 62.69 -19.15
N THR A 726 -23.04 63.22 -18.43
CA THR A 726 -22.14 64.28 -18.91
C THR A 726 -20.76 63.76 -19.30
N SER A 727 -20.40 62.54 -18.88
CA SER A 727 -19.16 61.84 -19.24
C SER A 727 -19.36 60.33 -19.39
N ILE A 728 -18.43 59.65 -20.06
CA ILE A 728 -18.49 58.18 -20.23
C ILE A 728 -18.30 57.44 -18.90
N ASP A 729 -17.50 57.97 -17.98
CA ASP A 729 -17.23 57.34 -16.68
C ASP A 729 -18.45 57.45 -15.75
N GLU A 730 -19.12 58.60 -15.77
CA GLU A 730 -20.40 58.81 -15.07
C GLU A 730 -21.48 57.87 -15.63
N LEU A 731 -21.61 57.80 -16.96
CA LEU A 731 -22.54 56.86 -17.61
C LEU A 731 -22.24 55.41 -17.19
N PHE A 732 -20.97 55.03 -17.17
CA PHE A 732 -20.56 53.67 -16.80
C PHE A 732 -20.89 53.32 -15.37
N LYS A 733 -20.56 54.18 -14.39
CA LYS A 733 -20.84 53.93 -12.98
C LYS A 733 -22.35 53.86 -12.71
N THR A 734 -23.14 54.77 -13.30
CA THR A 734 -24.60 54.78 -13.13
C THR A 734 -25.26 53.55 -13.74
N VAL A 735 -24.82 53.12 -14.93
CA VAL A 735 -25.32 51.90 -15.59
C VAL A 735 -24.94 50.63 -14.82
N LEU A 736 -23.74 50.56 -14.24
CA LEU A 736 -23.32 49.44 -13.40
C LEU A 736 -24.20 49.30 -12.16
N LEU A 737 -24.44 50.39 -11.43
CA LEU A 737 -25.30 50.39 -10.24
C LEU A 737 -26.74 49.94 -10.55
N GLU A 738 -27.33 50.48 -11.62
CA GLU A 738 -28.67 50.09 -12.06
C GLU A 738 -28.71 48.61 -12.49
N THR A 739 -27.65 48.11 -13.13
CA THR A 739 -27.52 46.70 -13.49
C THR A 739 -27.43 45.80 -12.26
N ILE A 740 -26.62 46.16 -11.26
CA ILE A 740 -26.50 45.44 -9.99
C ILE A 740 -27.85 45.41 -9.26
N SER A 741 -28.54 46.56 -9.19
CA SER A 741 -29.89 46.66 -8.61
C SER A 741 -30.88 45.71 -9.29
N ARG A 742 -30.89 45.67 -10.62
CA ARG A 742 -31.74 44.76 -11.41
C ARG A 742 -31.41 43.29 -11.18
N LEU A 743 -30.13 42.93 -11.18
CA LEU A 743 -29.68 41.57 -10.90
C LEU A 743 -30.04 41.12 -9.48
N ASN A 744 -29.91 42.00 -8.48
CA ASN A 744 -30.36 41.75 -7.11
C ASN A 744 -31.89 41.56 -7.04
N LYS A 745 -32.66 42.39 -7.76
CA LYS A 745 -34.12 42.24 -7.85
C LYS A 745 -34.49 40.91 -8.51
N TRP A 746 -33.78 40.50 -9.55
CA TRP A 746 -33.96 39.18 -10.17
C TRP A 746 -33.61 38.06 -9.21
N LYS A 747 -32.48 38.11 -8.50
CA LYS A 747 -32.07 37.11 -7.49
C LYS A 747 -33.15 36.90 -6.43
N ASN A 748 -33.73 37.99 -5.92
CA ASN A 748 -34.74 37.97 -4.86
C ASN A 748 -36.11 37.50 -5.36
N ARG A 749 -36.49 37.84 -6.60
CA ARG A 749 -37.80 37.50 -7.17
C ARG A 749 -37.80 36.26 -8.07
N PHE A 750 -36.65 35.65 -8.33
CA PHE A 750 -36.53 34.58 -9.32
C PHE A 750 -37.49 33.42 -9.07
N SER A 751 -37.68 33.06 -7.79
CA SER A 751 -38.60 31.99 -7.40
C SER A 751 -40.07 32.30 -7.69
N SER A 752 -40.48 33.58 -7.55
CA SER A 752 -41.86 34.06 -7.73
C SER A 752 -42.19 34.54 -9.15
N MET A 753 -41.22 34.53 -10.08
CA MET A 753 -41.46 34.85 -11.49
C MET A 753 -42.31 33.79 -12.20
N ASN A 754 -43.16 34.23 -13.12
CA ASN A 754 -43.91 33.34 -14.01
C ASN A 754 -42.99 32.70 -15.08
N SER A 755 -43.49 31.71 -15.81
CA SER A 755 -42.68 30.93 -16.78
C SER A 755 -42.07 31.78 -17.91
N ASN A 756 -42.77 32.81 -18.38
CA ASN A 756 -42.27 33.69 -19.43
C ASN A 756 -41.17 34.63 -18.91
N GLN A 757 -41.35 35.18 -17.70
CA GLN A 757 -40.33 35.99 -17.02
C GLN A 757 -39.05 35.19 -16.72
N LYS A 758 -39.20 33.93 -16.29
CA LYS A 758 -38.07 33.02 -16.06
C LYS A 758 -37.31 32.73 -17.36
N LYS A 759 -38.02 32.45 -18.46
CA LYS A 759 -37.42 32.25 -19.78
C LYS A 759 -36.66 33.49 -20.27
N ASP A 760 -37.23 34.68 -20.09
CA ASP A 760 -36.57 35.94 -20.46
C ASP A 760 -35.28 36.17 -19.64
N CYS A 761 -35.34 35.99 -18.32
CA CYS A 761 -34.16 36.13 -17.45
C CYS A 761 -33.06 35.12 -17.80
N LEU A 762 -33.42 33.84 -18.01
CA LEU A 762 -32.46 32.79 -18.38
C LEU A 762 -31.79 33.09 -19.73
N SER A 763 -32.56 33.55 -20.71
CA SER A 763 -32.03 34.03 -22.00
C SER A 763 -31.04 35.19 -21.83
N LYS A 764 -31.40 36.20 -21.03
CA LYS A 764 -30.50 37.34 -20.71
C LYS A 764 -29.26 36.92 -19.95
N LEU A 765 -29.29 35.83 -19.19
CA LEU A 765 -28.11 35.23 -18.53
C LEU A 765 -27.27 34.32 -19.45
N GLY A 766 -27.77 33.97 -20.63
CA GLY A 766 -27.14 33.04 -21.56
C GLY A 766 -27.27 31.56 -21.12
N ILE A 767 -28.32 31.24 -20.37
CA ILE A 767 -28.61 29.89 -19.88
C ILE A 767 -29.69 29.27 -20.77
N HIS A 768 -29.32 28.25 -21.53
CA HIS A 768 -30.26 27.50 -22.36
C HIS A 768 -31.00 26.45 -21.52
N ILE A 769 -32.33 26.48 -21.56
CA ILE A 769 -33.16 25.41 -21.00
C ILE A 769 -33.10 24.23 -21.98
N PRO A 770 -32.57 23.06 -21.59
CA PRO A 770 -32.60 21.89 -22.45
C PRO A 770 -34.05 21.55 -22.80
N LYS A 771 -34.34 21.29 -24.09
CA LYS A 771 -35.63 20.69 -24.45
C LYS A 771 -35.74 19.35 -23.72
N ILE A 772 -36.80 19.18 -22.92
CA ILE A 772 -37.11 17.88 -22.32
C ILE A 772 -37.35 16.93 -23.49
N PRO A 773 -36.58 15.84 -23.63
CA PRO A 773 -36.80 14.90 -24.71
C PRO A 773 -38.19 14.29 -24.51
N VAL A 774 -39.14 14.66 -25.36
CA VAL A 774 -40.42 13.96 -25.48
C VAL A 774 -40.09 12.51 -25.88
N PRO A 775 -40.69 11.48 -25.24
CA PRO A 775 -40.26 10.10 -25.46
C PRO A 775 -40.65 9.61 -26.86
N ASP A 776 -39.71 9.62 -27.79
CA ASP A 776 -39.72 8.81 -29.00
C ASP A 776 -39.39 7.33 -28.66
N ALA A 777 -39.65 6.39 -29.56
CA ALA A 777 -39.31 4.96 -29.42
C ALA A 777 -37.86 4.68 -28.95
N SER A 778 -36.91 5.55 -29.27
CA SER A 778 -35.52 5.57 -28.78
C SER A 778 -35.39 5.73 -27.26
N ASN A 779 -36.30 6.44 -26.60
CA ASN A 779 -36.30 6.58 -25.14
C ASN A 779 -36.79 5.31 -24.42
N LYS A 780 -37.63 4.48 -25.04
CA LYS A 780 -37.97 3.14 -24.49
C LYS A 780 -36.75 2.22 -24.47
N ALA A 781 -35.86 2.32 -25.47
CA ALA A 781 -34.59 1.59 -25.48
C ALA A 781 -33.62 2.09 -24.39
N ASN A 782 -33.52 3.40 -24.18
CA ASN A 782 -32.72 4.01 -23.10
C ASN A 782 -33.25 3.68 -21.70
N LEU A 783 -34.57 3.64 -21.49
CA LEU A 783 -35.20 3.20 -20.22
C LEU A 783 -34.91 1.73 -19.92
N GLY A 784 -34.79 0.89 -20.96
CA GLY A 784 -34.32 -0.50 -20.83
C GLY A 784 -32.89 -0.63 -20.32
N GLN A 785 -31.98 0.26 -20.75
CA GLN A 785 -30.59 0.32 -20.27
C GLN A 785 -30.48 0.88 -18.85
N MET A 786 -31.38 1.79 -18.44
CA MET A 786 -31.42 2.40 -17.10
C MET A 786 -31.88 1.43 -16.00
N LYS A 787 -32.51 0.29 -16.33
CA LYS A 787 -32.90 -0.76 -15.36
C LYS A 787 -31.71 -1.31 -14.56
N ASN A 788 -30.50 -1.23 -15.11
CA ASN A 788 -29.28 -1.81 -14.54
C ASN A 788 -28.44 -0.81 -13.73
N LEU A 789 -28.91 0.43 -13.55
CA LEU A 789 -28.21 1.43 -12.73
C LEU A 789 -28.43 1.15 -11.24
N PRO A 790 -27.35 1.03 -10.42
CA PRO A 790 -27.48 0.93 -8.98
C PRO A 790 -28.23 2.13 -8.40
N PHE A 791 -29.11 1.87 -7.43
CA PHE A 791 -29.75 2.93 -6.65
C PHE A 791 -28.82 3.36 -5.52
N MET A 792 -28.33 4.60 -5.57
CA MET A 792 -27.50 5.16 -4.50
C MET A 792 -28.36 5.43 -3.26
N LEU A 793 -28.07 4.73 -2.16
CA LEU A 793 -28.76 4.91 -0.89
C LEU A 793 -28.35 6.26 -0.27
N HIS A 794 -29.21 7.26 -0.40
CA HIS A 794 -28.95 8.58 0.18
C HIS A 794 -28.98 8.50 1.73
N PRO A 795 -28.00 9.10 2.45
CA PRO A 795 -27.91 8.99 3.91
C PRO A 795 -29.18 9.45 4.66
N SER A 796 -29.95 10.39 4.08
CA SER A 796 -31.20 10.88 4.69
C SER A 796 -32.33 9.85 4.72
N LEU A 797 -32.29 8.82 3.86
CA LEU A 797 -33.33 7.79 3.83
C LEU A 797 -33.33 6.99 5.13
N VAL A 798 -32.14 6.68 5.66
CA VAL A 798 -31.98 6.03 6.98
C VAL A 798 -32.68 6.83 8.07
N PHE A 799 -32.52 8.15 8.08
CA PHE A 799 -33.18 9.01 9.07
C PHE A 799 -34.70 9.08 8.91
N MET A 800 -35.18 9.14 7.68
CA MET A 800 -36.62 9.12 7.40
C MET A 800 -37.27 7.83 7.91
N THR A 801 -36.64 6.68 7.65
CA THR A 801 -37.16 5.37 8.06
C THR A 801 -37.40 5.30 9.56
N PHE A 802 -36.43 5.78 10.35
CA PHE A 802 -36.49 5.68 11.80
C PHE A 802 -36.95 6.97 12.49
N LYS A 803 -37.51 7.92 11.72
CA LYS A 803 -38.07 9.19 12.21
C LYS A 803 -37.09 10.04 13.02
N TYR A 804 -35.80 9.98 12.68
CA TYR A 804 -34.81 10.89 13.26
C TYR A 804 -34.97 12.29 12.67
N SER A 805 -34.82 13.32 13.50
CA SER A 805 -34.82 14.71 13.03
C SER A 805 -33.63 14.94 12.09
N ARG A 806 -33.85 15.73 11.03
CA ARG A 806 -32.76 16.11 10.10
C ARG A 806 -31.71 17.01 10.75
N SER A 807 -32.02 17.61 11.90
CA SER A 807 -31.06 18.29 12.77
C SER A 807 -30.15 17.22 13.38
N SER A 808 -28.90 17.20 12.93
CA SER A 808 -27.82 16.25 13.15
C SER A 808 -27.38 15.94 14.59
N THR A 809 -28.22 16.15 15.61
CA THR A 809 -27.82 15.98 17.02
C THR A 809 -27.50 14.53 17.36
N ILE A 810 -28.12 13.56 16.70
CA ILE A 810 -27.87 12.13 16.92
C ILE A 810 -26.41 11.72 16.68
N PHE A 811 -25.72 12.35 15.72
CA PHE A 811 -24.31 12.04 15.45
C PHE A 811 -23.41 12.57 16.55
N SER A 812 -23.63 13.82 16.95
CA SER A 812 -22.90 14.41 18.07
C SER A 812 -23.21 13.68 19.36
N GLU A 813 -24.47 13.35 19.64
CA GLU A 813 -24.87 12.56 20.81
C GLU A 813 -24.19 11.18 20.80
N TYR A 814 -24.18 10.48 19.67
CA TYR A 814 -23.53 9.17 19.57
C TYR A 814 -22.02 9.25 19.74
N ARG A 815 -21.37 10.21 19.06
CA ARG A 815 -19.91 10.45 19.09
C ARG A 815 -19.42 10.93 20.45
N ASP A 816 -20.17 11.81 21.09
CA ASP A 816 -19.76 12.49 22.31
C ASP A 816 -20.26 11.80 23.57
N ASN A 817 -21.12 10.79 23.45
CA ASN A 817 -21.46 9.91 24.56
C ASN A 817 -20.20 9.15 25.04
N PRO A 818 -19.73 9.38 26.28
CA PRO A 818 -18.53 8.74 26.80
C PRO A 818 -18.62 7.21 26.84
N LYS A 819 -19.83 6.64 26.99
CA LYS A 819 -20.02 5.17 26.96
C LYS A 819 -19.62 4.56 25.62
N ASN A 820 -19.86 5.29 24.53
CA ASN A 820 -19.57 4.82 23.19
C ASN A 820 -18.07 4.89 22.87
N SER A 821 -17.39 5.90 23.40
CA SER A 821 -16.02 6.24 23.02
C SER A 821 -14.96 5.86 24.09
N LYS A 822 -15.38 5.43 25.30
CA LYS A 822 -14.49 4.92 26.38
C LYS A 822 -13.57 3.81 25.85
N GLY A 823 -12.26 4.03 25.88
CA GLY A 823 -11.19 3.14 25.40
C GLY A 823 -10.45 3.64 24.16
N LEU A 824 -11.02 4.61 23.43
CA LEU A 824 -10.33 5.27 22.31
C LEU A 824 -9.31 6.32 22.81
N LEU A 825 -8.26 6.52 22.03
CA LEU A 825 -7.25 7.56 22.27
C LEU A 825 -7.79 8.93 21.85
N MET A 826 -8.39 9.66 22.79
CA MET A 826 -9.06 10.94 22.50
C MET A 826 -8.12 12.00 21.92
N ASP A 827 -6.83 11.92 22.24
CA ASP A 827 -5.79 12.81 21.69
C ASP A 827 -5.72 12.76 20.16
N HIS A 828 -6.15 11.66 19.51
CA HIS A 828 -6.21 11.59 18.05
C HIS A 828 -7.20 12.60 17.46
N TYR A 829 -8.23 12.99 18.20
CA TYR A 829 -9.29 13.87 17.70
C TYR A 829 -9.17 15.30 18.24
N ASN A 830 -8.12 15.61 18.98
CA ASN A 830 -7.89 16.97 19.44
C ASN A 830 -7.38 17.83 18.25
N PHE A 831 -8.12 18.87 17.91
CA PHE A 831 -7.71 19.87 16.93
C PHE A 831 -7.90 21.30 17.47
N GLN A 832 -8.38 21.44 18.71
CA GLN A 832 -8.72 22.76 19.27
C GLN A 832 -7.46 23.60 19.44
N SER A 833 -6.38 23.02 19.97
CA SER A 833 -5.09 23.69 20.09
C SER A 833 -4.58 24.24 18.76
N TYR A 834 -4.84 23.54 17.65
CA TYR A 834 -4.47 24.01 16.31
C TYR A 834 -5.34 25.17 15.85
N LEU A 835 -6.67 25.10 16.08
CA LEU A 835 -7.57 26.21 15.74
C LEU A 835 -7.28 27.45 16.58
N ASP A 836 -6.97 27.29 17.86
CA ASP A 836 -6.64 28.40 18.76
C ASP A 836 -5.35 29.10 18.29
N LEU A 837 -4.33 28.32 17.90
CA LEU A 837 -3.06 28.80 17.37
C LEU A 837 -3.23 29.66 16.10
N HIS A 838 -4.26 29.37 15.32
CA HIS A 838 -4.49 29.96 14.00
C HIS A 838 -5.82 30.71 13.88
N SER A 839 -6.46 31.04 15.01
CA SER A 839 -7.84 31.54 15.09
C SER A 839 -8.10 32.81 14.26
N VAL A 840 -7.07 33.64 14.05
CA VAL A 840 -7.12 34.87 13.25
C VAL A 840 -6.77 34.64 11.77
N LEU A 841 -6.00 33.60 11.46
CA LEU A 841 -5.38 33.37 10.14
C LEU A 841 -6.16 32.33 9.30
N ILE A 842 -6.89 31.42 9.94
CA ILE A 842 -7.69 30.40 9.26
C ILE A 842 -9.05 30.97 8.88
N ASP A 843 -9.40 30.88 7.60
CA ASP A 843 -10.73 31.24 7.16
C ASP A 843 -11.81 30.31 7.76
N GLN A 844 -13.04 30.82 7.88
CA GLN A 844 -14.16 30.05 8.44
C GLN A 844 -14.40 28.74 7.68
N LYS A 845 -14.13 28.69 6.37
CA LYS A 845 -14.39 27.52 5.53
C LYS A 845 -13.42 26.38 5.85
N GLN A 846 -12.15 26.68 6.05
CA GLN A 846 -11.12 25.73 6.43
C GLN A 846 -11.33 25.26 7.88
N ALA A 847 -11.71 26.14 8.81
CA ALA A 847 -12.09 25.75 10.16
C ALA A 847 -13.29 24.76 10.15
N HIS A 848 -14.35 25.07 9.39
CA HIS A 848 -15.49 24.16 9.23
C HIS A 848 -15.08 22.82 8.59
N LYS A 849 -14.14 22.83 7.64
CA LYS A 849 -13.61 21.62 7.01
C LYS A 849 -12.86 20.74 8.02
N ILE A 850 -11.96 21.33 8.81
CA ILE A 850 -11.23 20.63 9.88
C ILE A 850 -12.21 20.00 10.87
N VAL A 851 -13.11 20.81 11.43
CA VAL A 851 -14.12 20.36 12.39
C VAL A 851 -14.96 19.23 11.80
N GLY A 852 -15.44 19.39 10.55
CA GLY A 852 -16.25 18.39 9.87
C GLY A 852 -15.51 17.07 9.64
N THR A 853 -14.25 17.13 9.17
CA THR A 853 -13.44 15.93 8.91
C THR A 853 -13.08 15.19 10.19
N ILE A 854 -12.61 15.89 11.23
CA ILE A 854 -12.25 15.22 12.50
C ILE A 854 -13.48 14.67 13.21
N ASN A 855 -14.60 15.40 13.19
CA ASN A 855 -15.85 14.89 13.74
C ASN A 855 -16.34 13.64 13.01
N ASN A 856 -16.23 13.60 11.68
CA ASN A 856 -16.57 12.40 10.92
C ASN A 856 -15.66 11.24 11.32
N LEU A 857 -14.34 11.45 11.33
CA LEU A 857 -13.35 10.46 11.74
C LEU A 857 -13.64 9.90 13.14
N LYS A 858 -13.89 10.77 14.14
CA LYS A 858 -14.24 10.35 15.50
C LYS A 858 -15.52 9.51 15.52
N THR A 859 -16.53 9.87 14.73
CA THR A 859 -17.77 9.06 14.61
C THR A 859 -17.48 7.69 14.00
N LEU A 860 -16.70 7.61 12.93
CA LEU A 860 -16.33 6.34 12.29
C LEU A 860 -15.53 5.45 13.25
N ASP A 861 -14.51 6.00 13.92
CA ASP A 861 -13.69 5.24 14.87
C ASP A 861 -14.50 4.82 16.11
N THR A 862 -15.45 5.64 16.56
CA THR A 862 -16.41 5.24 17.62
C THR A 862 -17.28 4.06 17.18
N LEU A 863 -17.75 4.05 15.94
CA LEU A 863 -18.50 2.92 15.40
C LEU A 863 -17.63 1.66 15.27
N ILE A 864 -16.40 1.79 14.77
CA ILE A 864 -15.44 0.67 14.72
C ILE A 864 -15.23 0.12 16.12
N TRP A 865 -15.05 0.99 17.10
CA TRP A 865 -14.87 0.58 18.48
C TRP A 865 -16.09 -0.16 19.06
N GLN A 866 -17.31 0.31 18.76
CA GLN A 866 -18.53 -0.39 19.17
C GLN A 866 -18.68 -1.75 18.48
N MET A 867 -18.30 -1.86 17.20
CA MET A 867 -18.23 -3.15 16.52
C MET A 867 -17.19 -4.06 17.19
N THR A 868 -16.01 -3.55 17.54
CA THR A 868 -14.96 -4.30 18.27
C THR A 868 -15.46 -4.81 19.62
N LYS A 869 -16.13 -3.96 20.41
CA LYS A 869 -16.77 -4.38 21.68
C LYS A 869 -17.76 -5.53 21.47
N LYS A 870 -18.59 -5.47 20.43
CA LYS A 870 -19.52 -6.57 20.10
C LYS A 870 -18.84 -7.86 19.65
N TYR A 871 -17.62 -7.80 19.10
CA TYR A 871 -16.82 -9.01 18.89
C TYR A 871 -16.21 -9.52 20.19
N LEU A 872 -15.74 -8.63 21.06
CA LEU A 872 -15.17 -8.97 22.37
C LEU A 872 -16.21 -9.60 23.31
N ASP A 873 -17.47 -9.14 23.26
CA ASP A 873 -18.60 -9.70 24.02
C ASP A 873 -19.13 -11.04 23.45
N ASP A 874 -18.48 -11.61 22.42
CA ASP A 874 -18.97 -12.82 21.75
C ASP A 874 -18.79 -14.07 22.63
N THR A 875 -19.90 -14.61 23.12
CA THR A 875 -19.95 -15.78 24.00
C THR A 875 -19.53 -17.09 23.32
N THR A 876 -19.22 -17.07 22.03
CA THR A 876 -18.77 -18.25 21.30
C THR A 876 -17.25 -18.39 21.19
N SER A 877 -16.46 -17.39 21.60
CA SER A 877 -14.99 -17.47 21.55
C SER A 877 -14.36 -17.34 22.93
N ASP A 878 -13.68 -18.38 23.39
CA ASP A 878 -13.06 -18.40 24.72
C ASP A 878 -11.85 -17.46 24.80
N ILE A 879 -11.07 -17.35 23.72
CA ILE A 879 -9.99 -16.36 23.61
C ILE A 879 -10.53 -14.94 23.83
N LEU A 880 -11.62 -14.56 23.16
CA LEU A 880 -12.20 -13.23 23.26
C LEU A 880 -12.86 -12.98 24.62
N LYS A 881 -13.53 -13.98 25.21
CA LYS A 881 -14.06 -13.88 26.58
C LYS A 881 -12.96 -13.59 27.61
N ASN A 882 -11.83 -14.30 27.53
CA ASN A 882 -10.72 -14.10 28.47
C ASN A 882 -10.15 -12.69 28.34
N ILE A 883 -9.96 -12.21 27.11
CA ILE A 883 -9.57 -10.82 26.83
C ILE A 883 -10.56 -9.83 27.45
N THR A 884 -11.86 -10.04 27.26
CA THR A 884 -12.93 -9.19 27.81
C THR A 884 -12.95 -9.20 29.33
N ASN A 885 -12.82 -10.37 29.96
CA ASN A 885 -12.86 -10.52 31.41
C ASN A 885 -11.65 -9.88 32.10
N GLU A 886 -10.46 -10.05 31.52
CA GLU A 886 -9.23 -9.50 32.10
C GLU A 886 -9.12 -7.99 31.92
N LEU A 887 -9.58 -7.44 30.79
CA LEU A 887 -9.27 -6.06 30.42
C LEU A 887 -10.46 -5.10 30.37
N ILE A 888 -11.69 -5.57 30.10
CA ILE A 888 -12.88 -4.70 29.98
C ILE A 888 -13.68 -4.68 31.29
N ASN A 889 -13.77 -5.84 31.96
CA ASN A 889 -14.56 -6.02 33.17
C ASN A 889 -13.77 -5.78 34.46
N SER A 890 -12.43 -5.79 34.41
CA SER A 890 -11.62 -5.27 35.51
C SER A 890 -11.89 -3.77 35.63
N SER A 891 -12.29 -3.32 36.81
CA SER A 891 -12.81 -1.98 37.14
C SER A 891 -11.83 -0.81 36.92
N THR A 892 -10.80 -0.98 36.11
CA THR A 892 -9.79 0.03 35.82
C THR A 892 -10.36 1.11 34.89
N GLU A 893 -10.28 2.37 35.32
CA GLU A 893 -10.69 3.53 34.53
C GLU A 893 -9.80 3.75 33.27
N ASN A 894 -8.67 3.03 33.18
CA ASN A 894 -7.56 3.25 32.24
C ASN A 894 -7.37 2.10 31.23
N PHE A 895 -8.44 1.54 30.69
CA PHE A 895 -8.35 0.56 29.61
C PHE A 895 -8.03 1.23 28.26
N ASN A 896 -6.97 0.78 27.58
CA ASN A 896 -6.62 1.28 26.24
C ASN A 896 -6.25 0.16 25.25
N VAL A 897 -6.29 0.50 23.96
CA VAL A 897 -5.98 -0.43 22.86
C VAL A 897 -4.55 -1.00 22.94
N ASN A 898 -3.58 -0.25 23.49
CA ASN A 898 -2.20 -0.72 23.65
C ASN A 898 -2.08 -1.94 24.59
N GLN A 899 -2.91 -2.04 25.64
CA GLN A 899 -2.90 -3.21 26.53
C GLN A 899 -3.32 -4.49 25.79
N LEU A 900 -4.35 -4.39 24.92
CA LEU A 900 -4.80 -5.51 24.09
C LEU A 900 -3.75 -5.97 23.07
N HIS A 901 -2.91 -5.06 22.57
CA HIS A 901 -1.83 -5.40 21.65
C HIS A 901 -0.81 -6.40 22.23
N ASN A 902 -0.59 -6.34 23.54
CA ASN A 902 0.39 -7.16 24.25
C ASN A 902 -0.23 -8.35 25.00
N PHE A 903 -1.55 -8.53 24.93
CA PHE A 903 -2.24 -9.64 25.58
C PHE A 903 -1.75 -10.99 25.06
N GLU A 904 -1.49 -11.93 25.96
CA GLU A 904 -0.94 -13.26 25.67
C GLU A 904 -2.00 -14.35 25.82
N PHE A 905 -2.06 -15.26 24.85
CA PHE A 905 -2.96 -16.41 24.93
C PHE A 905 -2.37 -17.64 24.23
N PRO A 906 -2.73 -18.86 24.68
CA PRO A 906 -2.33 -20.08 24.01
C PRO A 906 -3.09 -20.24 22.69
N ILE A 907 -2.38 -20.58 21.61
CA ILE A 907 -3.00 -20.78 20.28
C ILE A 907 -2.80 -22.17 19.69
N PHE A 908 -1.75 -22.87 20.14
CA PHE A 908 -1.40 -24.19 19.63
C PHE A 908 -1.06 -25.09 20.80
N LYS A 909 -1.50 -26.34 20.71
CA LYS A 909 -1.33 -27.35 21.74
C LYS A 909 -0.84 -28.64 21.09
N SER A 910 0.25 -29.20 21.60
CA SER A 910 0.75 -30.50 21.17
C SER A 910 0.61 -31.50 22.32
N ASP A 911 -0.43 -32.33 22.23
CA ASP A 911 -0.73 -33.38 23.22
C ASP A 911 -0.03 -34.70 22.91
N LYS A 912 0.26 -34.95 21.62
CA LYS A 912 0.88 -36.17 21.12
C LYS A 912 2.23 -35.86 20.51
N SER A 913 3.29 -36.09 21.27
CA SER A 913 4.61 -36.36 20.70
C SER A 913 5.44 -37.09 21.74
N GLU A 914 6.48 -37.79 21.31
CA GLU A 914 7.53 -38.42 22.14
C GLU A 914 8.37 -37.38 22.94
N VAL A 915 7.73 -36.28 23.37
CA VAL A 915 8.30 -35.02 23.88
C VAL A 915 7.43 -34.53 25.03
N LYS A 916 7.99 -33.66 25.87
CA LYS A 916 7.25 -32.86 26.85
C LYS A 916 6.04 -32.17 26.18
N PRO A 917 4.80 -32.33 26.70
CA PRO A 917 3.62 -31.67 26.15
C PRO A 917 3.75 -30.15 26.27
N PHE A 918 3.40 -29.41 25.22
CA PHE A 918 3.61 -27.96 25.18
C PHE A 918 2.46 -27.19 24.53
N LYS A 919 2.37 -25.90 24.90
CA LYS A 919 1.51 -24.89 24.30
C LYS A 919 2.36 -23.73 23.81
N VAL A 920 1.98 -23.12 22.70
CA VAL A 920 2.63 -21.89 22.23
C VAL A 920 1.78 -20.68 22.63
N ILE A 921 2.39 -19.77 23.39
CA ILE A 921 1.78 -18.52 23.85
C ILE A 921 2.13 -17.41 22.86
N VAL A 922 1.12 -16.69 22.38
CA VAL A 922 1.27 -15.67 21.36
C VAL A 922 0.71 -14.35 21.87
N LYS A 923 1.47 -13.26 21.73
CA LYS A 923 0.94 -11.91 21.94
C LYS A 923 -0.04 -11.58 20.82
N PHE A 924 -1.10 -10.83 21.10
CA PHE A 924 -2.10 -10.53 20.07
C PHE A 924 -1.50 -9.87 18.82
N LYS A 925 -0.48 -9.01 19.00
CA LYS A 925 0.29 -8.42 17.90
C LYS A 925 1.08 -9.40 17.02
N GLN A 926 1.40 -10.56 17.56
CA GLN A 926 2.17 -11.62 16.90
C GLN A 926 1.27 -12.63 16.16
N LEU A 927 -0.06 -12.55 16.34
CA LEU A 927 -1.02 -13.52 15.81
C LEU A 927 -0.90 -13.71 14.30
N ALA A 928 -0.77 -12.62 13.55
CA ALA A 928 -0.66 -12.68 12.09
C ALA A 928 0.63 -13.39 11.63
N ASP A 929 1.73 -13.22 12.35
CA ASP A 929 3.02 -13.86 12.05
C ASP A 929 3.00 -15.34 12.46
N PHE A 930 2.38 -15.67 13.58
CA PHE A 930 2.23 -17.06 14.03
C PHE A 930 1.42 -17.89 13.03
N MET A 931 0.32 -17.36 12.50
CA MET A 931 -0.52 -18.03 11.48
C MET A 931 0.26 -18.37 10.19
N LEU A 932 1.45 -17.80 10.01
CA LEU A 932 2.32 -18.05 8.87
C LEU A 932 3.31 -19.20 9.12
N ILE A 933 3.24 -19.92 10.23
CA ILE A 933 4.11 -21.07 10.49
C ILE A 933 3.42 -22.38 10.10
N THR A 934 4.19 -23.30 9.54
CA THR A 934 3.78 -24.67 9.23
C THR A 934 3.94 -25.59 10.43
N GLU A 935 3.01 -26.54 10.60
CA GLU A 935 2.90 -27.36 11.81
C GLU A 935 4.15 -28.23 12.08
N LYS A 936 4.62 -28.96 11.07
CA LYS A 936 5.79 -29.85 11.21
C LYS A 936 7.04 -29.07 11.68
N PRO A 937 7.42 -27.94 11.04
CA PRO A 937 8.46 -27.05 11.55
C PRO A 937 8.24 -26.55 12.98
N LEU A 938 7.02 -26.16 13.37
CA LEU A 938 6.75 -25.71 14.74
C LEU A 938 7.07 -26.79 15.78
N LYS A 939 6.60 -28.03 15.53
CA LYS A 939 6.86 -29.18 16.40
C LYS A 939 8.36 -29.50 16.49
N ASN A 940 9.05 -29.52 15.34
CA ASN A 940 10.49 -29.79 15.30
C ASN A 940 11.29 -28.69 16.02
N VAL A 941 10.88 -27.43 15.93
CA VAL A 941 11.55 -26.31 16.63
C VAL A 941 11.40 -26.44 18.15
N ALA A 942 10.19 -26.73 18.64
CA ALA A 942 9.96 -26.95 20.07
C ALA A 942 10.78 -28.13 20.60
N LEU A 943 10.86 -29.21 19.82
CA LEU A 943 11.73 -30.37 20.06
C LEU A 943 13.21 -29.98 20.21
N GLN A 944 13.73 -29.19 19.28
CA GLN A 944 15.12 -28.72 19.30
C GLN A 944 15.40 -27.85 20.54
N LEU A 945 14.43 -27.01 20.93
CA LEU A 945 14.51 -26.18 22.13
C LEU A 945 14.63 -27.05 23.39
N PHE A 946 13.76 -28.06 23.56
CA PHE A 946 13.81 -28.96 24.73
C PHE A 946 15.03 -29.88 24.76
N LYS A 947 15.66 -30.16 23.62
CA LYS A 947 16.94 -30.89 23.59
C LYS A 947 18.11 -30.04 24.04
N ARG A 948 18.07 -28.74 23.70
CA ARG A 948 19.10 -27.78 24.07
C ARG A 948 19.04 -27.44 25.56
N TYR A 949 17.83 -27.27 26.10
CA TYR A 949 17.59 -26.88 27.48
C TYR A 949 16.91 -28.03 28.22
N GLN A 950 17.73 -28.79 28.95
CA GLN A 950 17.30 -30.06 29.54
C GLN A 950 16.69 -29.87 30.93
N THR A 951 17.13 -28.84 31.65
CA THR A 951 16.66 -28.54 33.01
C THR A 951 15.49 -27.54 32.99
N ASN A 952 14.67 -27.57 34.03
CA ASN A 952 13.58 -26.59 34.18
C ASN A 952 14.13 -25.18 34.45
N GLU A 953 15.24 -25.04 35.19
CA GLU A 953 15.88 -23.74 35.44
C GLU A 953 16.36 -23.07 34.14
N GLU A 954 16.88 -23.85 33.19
CA GLU A 954 17.28 -23.34 31.87
C GLU A 954 16.08 -22.86 31.04
N LEU A 955 14.96 -23.60 31.10
CA LEU A 955 13.73 -23.25 30.40
C LEU A 955 13.06 -22.03 31.02
N GLU A 956 13.07 -21.89 32.35
CA GLU A 956 12.51 -20.74 33.06
C GLU A 956 13.27 -19.44 32.73
N LYS A 957 14.59 -19.50 32.50
CA LYS A 957 15.38 -18.35 32.01
C LYS A 957 14.96 -17.87 30.61
N LEU A 958 14.25 -18.70 29.86
CA LEU A 958 13.68 -18.38 28.54
C LEU A 958 12.19 -18.03 28.63
N GLU A 959 11.66 -17.84 29.85
CA GLU A 959 10.25 -17.62 30.13
C GLU A 959 9.37 -18.81 29.70
N VAL A 960 9.93 -20.02 29.65
CA VAL A 960 9.20 -21.26 29.36
C VAL A 960 8.83 -21.93 30.67
N TYR A 961 7.54 -21.89 31.02
CA TYR A 961 7.04 -22.37 32.30
C TYR A 961 6.19 -23.63 32.14
N PHE A 962 6.28 -24.57 33.09
CA PHE A 962 5.37 -25.71 33.14
C PHE A 962 4.11 -25.38 33.96
N LYS A 963 2.96 -25.27 33.29
CA LYS A 963 1.66 -24.94 33.92
C LYS A 963 0.56 -25.84 33.38
N ASN A 964 -0.33 -26.30 34.27
CA ASN A 964 -1.52 -27.09 33.92
C ASN A 964 -1.21 -28.32 33.03
N GLY A 965 -0.07 -28.98 33.26
CA GLY A 965 0.36 -30.16 32.49
C GLY A 965 1.03 -29.87 31.15
N PHE A 966 1.32 -28.60 30.81
CA PHE A 966 1.98 -28.20 29.56
C PHE A 966 3.14 -27.23 29.82
N TYR A 967 4.20 -27.32 29.00
CA TYR A 967 5.18 -26.25 28.88
C TYR A 967 4.62 -25.12 28.02
N GLU A 968 4.52 -23.92 28.55
CA GLU A 968 4.10 -22.72 27.85
C GLU A 968 5.32 -22.07 27.21
N ILE A 969 5.42 -22.14 25.88
CA ILE A 969 6.53 -21.60 25.10
C ILE A 969 6.10 -20.28 24.47
N PRO A 970 6.73 -19.13 24.81
CA PRO A 970 6.47 -17.87 24.11
C PRO A 970 6.84 -17.96 22.63
N TYR A 971 6.02 -17.38 21.75
CA TYR A 971 6.26 -17.37 20.30
C TYR A 971 7.62 -16.79 19.91
N VAL A 972 8.09 -15.80 20.68
CA VAL A 972 9.40 -15.17 20.48
C VAL A 972 10.51 -16.24 20.52
N GLN A 973 10.44 -17.18 21.46
CA GLN A 973 11.42 -18.27 21.60
C GLN A 973 11.38 -19.22 20.40
N ILE A 974 10.19 -19.56 19.89
CA ILE A 974 10.04 -20.36 18.66
C ILE A 974 10.73 -19.66 17.48
N LYS A 975 10.46 -18.36 17.27
CA LYS A 975 11.03 -17.60 16.16
C LYS A 975 12.55 -17.52 16.26
N GLN A 976 13.07 -17.26 17.46
CA GLN A 976 14.50 -17.19 17.71
C GLN A 976 15.19 -18.53 17.45
N GLU A 977 14.55 -19.63 17.85
CA GLU A 977 15.07 -20.97 17.62
C GLU A 977 15.03 -21.36 16.13
N MET A 978 13.99 -20.96 15.38
CA MET A 978 13.96 -21.11 13.92
C MET A 978 15.12 -20.37 13.25
N ASP A 979 15.34 -19.11 13.62
CA ASP A 979 16.42 -18.29 13.06
C ASP A 979 17.80 -18.85 13.45
N ARG A 980 17.96 -19.41 14.66
CA ARG A 980 19.17 -20.14 15.06
C ARG A 980 19.43 -21.36 14.19
N ILE A 981 18.45 -22.25 14.05
CA ILE A 981 18.59 -23.51 13.29
C ILE A 981 18.96 -23.21 11.84
N TYR A 982 18.34 -22.20 11.24
CA TYR A 982 18.68 -21.72 9.90
C TYR A 982 20.16 -21.30 9.81
N ARG A 983 20.67 -20.53 10.78
CA ARG A 983 22.09 -20.12 10.81
C ARG A 983 23.04 -21.31 10.94
N GLU A 984 22.75 -22.23 11.85
CA GLU A 984 23.59 -23.43 12.02
C GLU A 984 23.61 -24.31 10.78
N SER A 985 22.48 -24.39 10.06
CA SER A 985 22.41 -25.07 8.77
C SER A 985 23.32 -24.44 7.72
N LEU A 986 23.44 -23.09 7.69
CA LEU A 986 24.35 -22.38 6.80
C LEU A 986 25.82 -22.63 7.14
N ILE A 987 26.16 -22.69 8.43
CA ILE A 987 27.53 -22.99 8.89
C ILE A 987 27.93 -24.41 8.46
N LEU A 988 27.06 -25.39 8.70
CA LEU A 988 27.34 -26.77 8.28
C LEU A 988 27.43 -26.88 6.75
N ALA A 989 26.57 -26.17 6.01
CA ALA A 989 26.64 -26.12 4.55
C ALA A 989 27.98 -25.58 4.05
N ASP A 990 28.51 -24.53 4.69
CA ASP A 990 29.82 -23.95 4.37
C ASP A 990 30.94 -24.97 4.56
N PHE A 991 30.97 -25.66 5.70
CA PHE A 991 31.96 -26.71 5.96
C PHE A 991 31.89 -27.86 4.95
N ILE A 992 30.67 -28.30 4.58
CA ILE A 992 30.49 -29.38 3.62
C ILE A 992 30.99 -28.94 2.22
N LEU A 993 30.68 -27.71 1.78
CA LEU A 993 31.12 -27.20 0.48
C LEU A 993 32.64 -27.00 0.42
N ASP A 994 33.25 -26.48 1.49
CA ASP A 994 34.70 -26.35 1.62
C ASP A 994 35.41 -27.70 1.63
N TRP A 995 34.81 -28.70 2.27
CA TRP A 995 35.29 -30.07 2.25
C TRP A 995 35.18 -30.67 0.85
N GLU A 996 34.01 -30.58 0.19
CA GLU A 996 33.81 -31.04 -1.19
C GLU A 996 34.87 -30.45 -2.13
N LYS A 997 35.12 -29.14 -2.00
CA LYS A 997 36.19 -28.44 -2.71
C LYS A 997 37.54 -29.10 -2.52
N SER A 998 37.93 -29.33 -1.27
CA SER A 998 39.24 -29.88 -0.93
C SER A 998 39.48 -31.27 -1.49
N ILE A 999 38.41 -32.05 -1.69
CA ILE A 999 38.46 -33.38 -2.30
C ILE A 999 38.49 -33.26 -3.82
N VAL A 1000 37.59 -32.49 -4.41
CA VAL A 1000 37.51 -32.35 -5.86
C VAL A 1000 38.76 -31.71 -6.46
N ASP A 1001 39.37 -30.74 -5.78
CA ASP A 1001 40.62 -30.11 -6.23
C ASP A 1001 41.80 -31.12 -6.30
N LYS A 1002 41.71 -32.26 -5.59
CA LYS A 1002 42.71 -33.35 -5.65
C LYS A 1002 42.45 -34.37 -6.77
N ILE A 1003 41.25 -34.40 -7.35
CA ILE A 1003 40.92 -35.32 -8.46
C ILE A 1003 41.71 -34.87 -9.71
N PRO A 1004 42.47 -35.76 -10.36
CA PRO A 1004 43.16 -35.45 -11.62
C PRO A 1004 42.20 -34.95 -12.71
N GLU A 1005 42.61 -33.95 -13.48
CA GLU A 1005 41.70 -33.30 -14.44
C GLU A 1005 41.21 -34.24 -15.54
N ILE A 1006 42.06 -35.20 -15.95
CA ILE A 1006 41.71 -36.26 -16.90
C ILE A 1006 40.60 -37.17 -16.33
N GLU A 1007 40.67 -37.49 -15.03
CA GLU A 1007 39.66 -38.31 -14.37
C GLU A 1007 38.36 -37.54 -14.17
N LYS A 1008 38.43 -36.24 -13.86
CA LYS A 1008 37.24 -35.37 -13.86
C LYS A 1008 36.57 -35.42 -15.22
N GLN A 1009 37.31 -35.20 -16.31
CA GLN A 1009 36.79 -35.25 -17.68
C GLN A 1009 36.11 -36.59 -17.99
N LYS A 1010 36.73 -37.72 -17.63
CA LYS A 1010 36.11 -39.05 -17.79
C LYS A 1010 34.83 -39.22 -16.97
N LEU A 1011 34.82 -38.79 -15.72
CA LEU A 1011 33.63 -38.85 -14.86
C LEU A 1011 32.50 -38.03 -15.46
N ILE A 1012 32.81 -36.87 -16.03
CA ILE A 1012 31.83 -35.98 -16.69
C ILE A 1012 31.31 -36.60 -17.98
N GLU A 1013 32.17 -37.16 -18.83
CA GLU A 1013 31.78 -37.84 -20.06
C GLU A 1013 30.88 -39.04 -19.77
N SER A 1014 31.23 -39.84 -18.76
CA SER A 1014 30.40 -40.96 -18.30
C SER A 1014 29.05 -40.50 -17.74
N ALA A 1015 29.01 -39.38 -17.01
CA ALA A 1015 27.78 -38.80 -16.49
C ALA A 1015 26.88 -38.27 -17.61
N LYS A 1016 27.46 -37.63 -18.65
CA LYS A 1016 26.74 -37.15 -19.84
C LYS A 1016 26.12 -38.33 -20.63
N GLN A 1017 26.85 -39.44 -20.78
CA GLN A 1017 26.37 -40.63 -21.50
C GLN A 1017 25.25 -41.37 -20.75
N ASN A 1018 25.32 -41.48 -19.41
CA ASN A 1018 24.35 -42.22 -18.62
C ASN A 1018 23.03 -41.49 -18.34
N THR A 1019 22.92 -40.20 -18.67
CA THR A 1019 21.80 -39.34 -18.21
C THR A 1019 21.08 -38.60 -19.34
N ASN A 1020 21.16 -39.12 -20.58
CA ASN A 1020 20.62 -38.46 -21.77
C ASN A 1020 21.03 -36.97 -21.86
N GLY A 1021 22.27 -36.64 -21.48
CA GLY A 1021 22.82 -35.29 -21.58
C GLY A 1021 22.55 -34.34 -20.39
N TYR A 1022 21.80 -34.73 -19.35
CA TYR A 1022 21.35 -33.80 -18.30
C TYR A 1022 22.29 -33.63 -17.09
N LYS A 1023 23.25 -34.53 -16.83
CA LYS A 1023 24.14 -34.43 -15.66
C LYS A 1023 25.60 -34.30 -16.05
N ALA A 1024 26.16 -33.10 -15.89
CA ALA A 1024 27.58 -32.81 -16.09
C ALA A 1024 28.21 -32.29 -14.79
N TYR A 1025 28.15 -33.08 -13.72
CA TYR A 1025 28.72 -32.75 -12.42
C TYR A 1025 29.33 -33.96 -11.74
N ILE A 1026 30.24 -33.72 -10.79
CA ILE A 1026 30.76 -34.79 -9.92
C ILE A 1026 29.75 -34.96 -8.79
N ASN A 1027 29.07 -36.11 -8.75
CA ASN A 1027 28.06 -36.37 -7.73
C ASN A 1027 28.71 -36.55 -6.34
N PHE A 1028 27.90 -36.38 -5.29
CA PHE A 1028 28.41 -36.41 -3.92
C PHE A 1028 29.01 -37.77 -3.54
N ASP A 1029 28.40 -38.88 -3.96
CA ASP A 1029 28.92 -40.23 -3.71
C ASP A 1029 30.32 -40.42 -4.28
N THR A 1030 30.59 -39.87 -5.47
CA THR A 1030 31.92 -39.88 -6.07
C THR A 1030 32.91 -39.09 -5.21
N VAL A 1031 32.53 -37.90 -4.73
CA VAL A 1031 33.37 -37.11 -3.81
C VAL A 1031 33.68 -37.91 -2.55
N CYS A 1032 32.68 -38.55 -1.94
CA CYS A 1032 32.85 -39.40 -0.77
C CYS A 1032 33.79 -40.59 -1.01
N ASN A 1033 33.69 -41.23 -2.18
CA ASN A 1033 34.58 -42.33 -2.58
C ASN A 1033 36.04 -41.87 -2.72
N TYR A 1034 36.28 -40.71 -3.32
CA TYR A 1034 37.63 -40.12 -3.41
C TYR A 1034 38.18 -39.66 -2.05
N ALA A 1035 37.30 -39.30 -1.11
CA ALA A 1035 37.68 -39.02 0.27
C ALA A 1035 38.01 -40.28 1.09
N GLY A 1036 37.75 -41.48 0.54
CA GLY A 1036 37.99 -42.75 1.22
C GLY A 1036 36.99 -43.07 2.33
N LEU A 1037 35.79 -42.49 2.29
CA LEU A 1037 34.75 -42.71 3.30
C LEU A 1037 34.08 -44.09 3.12
N ILE A 1038 33.82 -44.79 4.22
CA ILE A 1038 33.05 -46.05 4.22
C ILE A 1038 31.55 -45.78 4.07
N LYS A 1039 30.76 -46.76 3.59
CA LYS A 1039 29.33 -46.58 3.25
C LYS A 1039 28.50 -45.94 4.38
N GLU A 1040 28.76 -46.28 5.64
CA GLU A 1040 28.07 -45.70 6.79
C GLU A 1040 28.35 -44.20 6.92
N GLU A 1041 29.60 -43.78 6.72
CA GLU A 1041 30.03 -42.38 6.75
C GLU A 1041 29.46 -41.59 5.56
N GLN A 1042 29.39 -42.22 4.38
CA GLN A 1042 28.76 -41.63 3.20
C GLN A 1042 27.29 -41.31 3.46
N SER A 1043 26.54 -42.27 4.02
CA SER A 1043 25.13 -42.12 4.36
C SER A 1043 24.89 -41.02 5.39
N GLU A 1044 25.71 -40.99 6.45
CA GLU A 1044 25.64 -39.96 7.49
C GLU A 1044 25.91 -38.56 6.93
N LEU A 1045 26.96 -38.42 6.11
CA LEU A 1045 27.33 -37.13 5.53
C LEU A 1045 26.33 -36.65 4.47
N GLN A 1046 25.77 -37.57 3.67
CA GLN A 1046 24.71 -37.27 2.72
C GLN A 1046 23.45 -36.76 3.43
N ASN A 1047 23.09 -37.35 4.58
CA ASN A 1047 21.97 -36.90 5.39
C ASN A 1047 22.21 -35.48 5.95
N LEU A 1048 23.39 -35.22 6.50
CA LEU A 1048 23.78 -33.90 7.02
C LEU A 1048 23.77 -32.84 5.92
N ARG A 1049 24.34 -33.16 4.76
CA ARG A 1049 24.35 -32.31 3.57
C ARG A 1049 22.94 -31.96 3.11
N ASN A 1050 22.06 -32.95 3.02
CA ASN A 1050 20.67 -32.74 2.63
C ASN A 1050 19.88 -31.89 3.63
N HIS A 1051 20.20 -31.98 4.92
CA HIS A 1051 19.58 -31.10 5.91
C HIS A 1051 20.12 -29.67 5.79
N ALA A 1052 21.44 -29.51 5.75
CA ALA A 1052 22.12 -28.22 5.72
C ALA A 1052 21.80 -27.41 4.45
N LEU A 1053 21.95 -28.01 3.26
CA LEU A 1053 21.72 -27.33 1.98
C LEU A 1053 20.25 -27.03 1.69
N HIS A 1054 19.31 -27.63 2.43
CA HIS A 1054 17.88 -27.31 2.35
C HIS A 1054 17.38 -26.49 3.54
N ALA A 1055 18.28 -26.11 4.47
CA ALA A 1055 17.94 -25.48 5.74
C ALA A 1055 16.78 -26.17 6.49
N LYS A 1056 16.75 -27.52 6.44
CA LYS A 1056 15.70 -28.30 7.10
C LYS A 1056 15.91 -28.29 8.60
N ILE A 1057 14.81 -28.17 9.34
CA ILE A 1057 14.81 -28.36 10.80
C ILE A 1057 14.87 -29.86 11.07
N PRO A 1058 15.90 -30.38 11.75
CA PRO A 1058 16.04 -31.83 11.98
C PRO A 1058 14.86 -32.39 12.76
N ASP A 1059 14.33 -33.52 12.30
CA ASP A 1059 13.04 -34.04 12.74
C ASP A 1059 13.10 -34.62 14.18
N LYS A 1060 14.09 -35.46 14.54
CA LYS A 1060 14.17 -36.04 15.91
C LYS A 1060 15.54 -36.44 16.47
N ASP A 1061 16.56 -36.80 15.70
CA ASP A 1061 17.72 -37.51 16.29
C ASP A 1061 18.90 -36.64 16.72
N TRP A 1062 19.00 -35.40 16.22
CA TRP A 1062 20.17 -34.55 16.45
C TRP A 1062 19.86 -33.06 16.28
N THR A 1063 20.78 -32.21 16.73
CA THR A 1063 20.80 -30.76 16.48
C THR A 1063 22.03 -30.39 15.66
N TYR A 1064 21.99 -29.35 14.83
CA TYR A 1064 23.17 -28.93 14.05
C TYR A 1064 24.38 -28.65 14.96
N LYS A 1065 24.17 -27.99 16.09
CA LYS A 1065 25.19 -27.80 17.13
C LYS A 1065 25.82 -29.13 17.62
N GLN A 1066 25.01 -30.15 17.90
CA GLN A 1066 25.54 -31.47 18.29
C GLN A 1066 26.42 -32.08 17.20
N LYS A 1067 26.03 -31.99 15.93
CA LYS A 1067 26.80 -32.55 14.81
C LYS A 1067 28.05 -31.74 14.47
N LEU A 1068 28.02 -30.43 14.65
CA LEU A 1068 29.22 -29.59 14.53
C LEU A 1068 30.26 -29.89 15.62
N ASN A 1069 29.81 -30.32 16.80
CA ASN A 1069 30.68 -30.68 17.93
C ASN A 1069 31.02 -32.17 18.01
N ASP A 1070 30.54 -32.97 17.06
CA ASP A 1070 30.84 -34.38 16.98
C ASP A 1070 32.25 -34.60 16.40
N ASN A 1071 33.15 -35.15 17.21
CA ASN A 1071 34.53 -35.44 16.83
C ASN A 1071 34.64 -36.28 15.54
N ARG A 1072 33.68 -37.16 15.28
CA ARG A 1072 33.66 -37.98 14.06
C ARG A 1072 33.37 -37.11 12.84
N ILE A 1073 32.34 -36.26 12.92
CA ILE A 1073 31.97 -35.33 11.84
C ILE A 1073 33.08 -34.32 11.59
N GLN A 1074 33.68 -33.77 12.64
CA GLN A 1074 34.82 -32.86 12.51
C GLN A 1074 36.00 -33.51 11.79
N LYS A 1075 36.32 -34.76 12.11
CA LYS A 1075 37.35 -35.53 11.38
C LYS A 1075 36.97 -35.78 9.93
N MET A 1076 35.74 -36.20 9.66
CA MET A 1076 35.24 -36.46 8.30
C MET A 1076 35.33 -35.22 7.41
N LEU A 1077 34.96 -34.05 7.95
CA LEU A 1077 34.92 -32.77 7.23
C LEU A 1077 36.22 -31.95 7.31
N TYR A 1078 37.27 -32.48 7.94
CA TYR A 1078 38.52 -31.76 8.21
C TYR A 1078 38.30 -30.40 8.92
N ILE A 1079 37.36 -30.36 9.86
CA ILE A 1079 37.07 -29.19 10.70
C ILE A 1079 38.11 -29.16 11.82
N THR A 1080 38.96 -28.14 11.81
CA THR A 1080 39.92 -27.89 12.89
C THR A 1080 39.26 -27.10 14.02
N LEU A 1081 39.79 -27.21 15.25
CA LEU A 1081 39.38 -26.38 16.39
C LEU A 1081 39.43 -24.89 16.05
N GLU A 1082 40.49 -24.43 15.39
CA GLU A 1082 40.64 -23.04 14.93
C GLU A 1082 39.53 -22.60 13.95
N LYS A 1083 39.10 -23.51 13.05
CA LYS A 1083 37.95 -23.24 12.18
C LYS A 1083 36.68 -23.16 13.02
N LEU A 1084 36.42 -24.16 13.86
CA LEU A 1084 35.23 -24.20 14.72
C LEU A 1084 35.12 -22.93 15.60
N GLU A 1085 36.20 -22.53 16.29
CA GLU A 1085 36.26 -21.32 17.11
C GLU A 1085 36.01 -20.03 16.32
N LYS A 1086 36.51 -19.95 15.08
CA LYS A 1086 36.23 -18.82 14.17
C LYS A 1086 34.74 -18.72 13.85
N TYR A 1087 34.05 -19.85 13.68
CA TYR A 1087 32.61 -19.87 13.42
C TYR A 1087 31.76 -19.77 14.70
N GLU A 1088 32.20 -20.33 15.83
CA GLU A 1088 31.52 -20.20 17.12
C GLU A 1088 31.59 -18.76 17.66
N LYS A 1089 32.70 -18.04 17.47
CA LYS A 1089 32.74 -16.59 17.73
C LYS A 1089 31.76 -15.82 16.86
N LYS A 1090 31.59 -16.24 15.60
CA LYS A 1090 30.57 -15.71 14.69
C LYS A 1090 29.15 -16.05 15.17
N ASN A 1091 28.92 -17.20 15.83
CA ASN A 1091 27.61 -17.73 16.25
C ASN A 1091 27.19 -17.34 17.69
N ALA A 1092 28.11 -17.24 18.66
CA ALA A 1092 27.84 -16.80 20.05
C ALA A 1092 27.34 -15.34 20.10
N TYR A 1093 27.92 -14.52 19.24
CA TYR A 1093 27.46 -13.22 18.82
C TYR A 1093 25.98 -13.17 18.40
N TYR A 1094 25.48 -14.21 17.74
CA TYR A 1094 24.12 -14.27 17.20
C TYR A 1094 23.10 -14.74 18.26
N GLU A 1095 23.58 -15.44 19.29
CA GLU A 1095 22.80 -15.88 20.46
C GLU A 1095 22.63 -14.74 21.48
N SER A 1096 23.60 -13.84 21.63
CA SER A 1096 23.48 -12.63 22.49
C SER A 1096 22.38 -11.65 22.03
N LYS A 1097 22.14 -11.57 20.71
CA LYS A 1097 21.13 -10.74 20.04
C LYS A 1097 19.68 -11.18 20.30
N VAL A 1098 19.50 -12.44 20.69
CA VAL A 1098 18.21 -13.07 20.98
C VAL A 1098 17.78 -12.76 22.42
N LEU A 1099 18.73 -12.76 23.35
CA LEU A 1099 18.48 -12.41 24.76
C LEU A 1099 18.24 -10.91 25.01
N HIS A 1100 18.75 -10.01 24.15
CA HIS A 1100 18.57 -8.56 24.29
C HIS A 1100 17.36 -7.96 23.55
N ASN A 1101 16.61 -8.75 22.77
CA ASN A 1101 15.28 -8.33 22.25
C ASN A 1101 14.13 -8.68 23.22
N THR A 1102 14.48 -9.14 24.43
CA THR A 1102 13.58 -9.47 25.55
C THR A 1102 13.56 -8.39 26.63
N TYR A 1103 14.28 -7.28 26.42
CA TYR A 1103 14.27 -6.10 27.29
C TYR A 1103 13.76 -4.86 26.55
#